data_AF-A0A7G1IRP4-F1
#
_entry.id   AF-A0A7G1IRP4-F1
#
_cell.length_a   1.000
_cell.length_b   1.000
_cell.length_c   1.000
_cell.angle_alpha   90.00
_cell.angle_beta   90.00
_cell.angle_gamma   90.00
#
_symmetry.space_group_name_H-M   'P 1'
#
loop_
_entity.id
_entity.type
_entity.pdbx_description
1 polymer ?
#
loop_
_entity_poly.entity_id
_entity_poly.type
_entity_poly.pdbx_seq_one_letter_code
_entity_poly.pdbx_strand_id
1 'polypeptide(L)'
;MVARAYDAVVGGKRDVYQQTIASGSLQHTLYTQNVTALKQSRLWQILGMRSADTYVPEWMWHSPAAVKRVFLQALFEGDGSCSRRPHNTIQISYNTVSKQLAMDVQQMLLEFGVISRRYLHAAGEYKVVITDRAQAELFAKQIGFGGAKQTELSKILAAMPPCAGRDSDHVPGLARFIRRHCGSRWVDKEWLHKHNIDRLSRWRGDGAEILSHIADPDVRTIATDLTDGRFYYARVASVTDAGVQPVYSLRVDTDDHAFLTNGFVSHNTEARLTPLAMEMLREIDEETVDFIPNYDGRVQEPTVLPSRFPNLLANGSGGIAVGMATNIPPHNLRELADAVFWALDNYDADEETTLAAVMERVKGPDFPTAGLIVGSQGIADAYKTGRGSIRMRGVVEVEEDSRGRTSLVITELPYQVNHDNFITSIAEQVRDGKLAGIANIEDQGSERVGVRIVVELKRDAVAKVVLNNLYKHTQLQTSFGANMLSIVDGVPRTLRLDQMIRYYVEHQLDVIIRRTRYRLRKANERAHILRGLVKALDALDEVIALIRASETVDIARAGLIELLDIDEIQAQAILDMQLRRLAALERQRIVDDLAKIEAEIADLEDILAKPERQRGIVRDELGEIVDKHGDDRRTRIVAADGDVSDEDLIAREDVVVTITETGYAKRTKTDLYRSQKRGGKGVQGAGLKQDDIVAHFFVCSTHD
;
A
#
# COMPACT_ATOMS: atom_id res chain seq x y z
N MET A 1 -35.96 -22.84 19.80
CA MET A 1 -35.35 -22.36 18.54
C MET A 1 -34.36 -23.37 17.98
N VAL A 2 -33.31 -23.73 18.73
CA VAL A 2 -32.25 -24.68 18.34
C VAL A 2 -32.77 -26.00 17.78
N ALA A 3 -33.74 -26.64 18.46
CA ALA A 3 -34.36 -27.88 17.97
C ALA A 3 -35.03 -27.71 16.59
N ARG A 4 -35.81 -26.64 16.37
CA ARG A 4 -36.44 -26.38 15.07
C ARG A 4 -35.41 -26.10 13.98
N ALA A 5 -34.33 -25.39 14.32
CA ALA A 5 -33.23 -25.13 13.38
C ALA A 5 -32.50 -26.42 12.98
N TYR A 6 -32.28 -27.34 13.94
CA TYR A 6 -31.75 -28.68 13.65
C TYR A 6 -32.66 -29.45 12.68
N ASP A 7 -33.97 -29.49 12.95
CA ASP A 7 -34.93 -30.23 12.11
C ASP A 7 -35.00 -29.66 10.69
N ALA A 8 -34.92 -28.34 10.53
CA ALA A 8 -35.04 -27.67 9.25
C ALA A 8 -33.79 -27.82 8.36
N VAL A 9 -32.58 -27.89 8.96
CA VAL A 9 -31.31 -27.78 8.23
C VAL A 9 -30.51 -29.09 8.24
N VAL A 10 -30.50 -29.82 9.36
CA VAL A 10 -29.70 -31.05 9.52
C VAL A 10 -30.58 -32.29 9.34
N GLY A 11 -31.75 -32.29 9.98
CA GLY A 11 -32.68 -33.42 9.98
C GLY A 11 -32.14 -34.69 10.67
N GLY A 12 -32.92 -35.77 10.65
CA GLY A 12 -32.54 -37.08 11.19
C GLY A 12 -33.02 -37.35 12.62
N LYS A 13 -32.74 -38.58 13.11
CA LYS A 13 -33.13 -39.02 14.46
C LYS A 13 -32.37 -38.22 15.51
N ARG A 14 -33.11 -37.73 16.51
CA ARG A 14 -32.59 -37.02 17.67
C ARG A 14 -33.36 -37.46 18.92
N ASP A 15 -32.67 -37.49 20.04
CA ASP A 15 -33.28 -37.72 21.35
C ASP A 15 -33.24 -36.40 22.14
N VAL A 16 -34.39 -36.02 22.71
CA VAL A 16 -34.50 -34.84 23.57
C VAL A 16 -34.76 -35.33 24.98
N TYR A 17 -33.77 -35.13 25.86
CA TYR A 17 -33.91 -35.41 27.27
C TYR A 17 -34.23 -34.14 28.02
N GLN A 18 -35.02 -34.28 29.07
CA GLN A 18 -35.38 -33.18 29.95
C GLN A 18 -35.04 -33.59 31.37
N GLN A 19 -34.26 -32.78 32.07
CA GLN A 19 -33.95 -32.98 33.47
C GLN A 19 -34.10 -31.68 34.26
N THR A 20 -34.55 -31.76 35.50
CA THR A 20 -34.54 -30.62 36.41
C THR A 20 -33.17 -30.55 37.07
N ILE A 21 -32.43 -29.46 36.83
CA ILE A 21 -31.11 -29.25 37.44
C ILE A 21 -31.24 -28.71 38.87
N ALA A 22 -30.15 -28.72 39.63
CA ALA A 22 -30.11 -28.31 41.04
C ALA A 22 -30.65 -26.89 41.31
N SER A 23 -30.68 -26.01 40.30
CA SER A 23 -31.30 -24.69 40.38
C SER A 23 -32.84 -24.69 40.30
N GLY A 24 -33.48 -25.86 40.16
CA GLY A 24 -34.92 -26.00 39.89
C GLY A 24 -35.31 -25.71 38.44
N SER A 25 -34.35 -25.37 37.58
CA SER A 25 -34.59 -25.07 36.16
C SER A 25 -34.66 -26.35 35.33
N LEU A 26 -35.39 -26.30 34.22
CA LEU A 26 -35.53 -27.39 33.29
C LEU A 26 -34.40 -27.32 32.25
N GLN A 27 -33.52 -28.31 32.22
CA GLN A 27 -32.49 -28.47 31.19
C GLN A 27 -33.01 -29.41 30.10
N HIS A 28 -32.97 -28.94 28.86
CA HIS A 28 -33.22 -29.76 27.68
C HIS A 28 -31.89 -30.12 27.03
N THR A 29 -31.60 -31.42 26.91
CA THR A 29 -30.40 -31.93 26.24
C THR A 29 -30.81 -32.57 24.93
N LEU A 30 -30.24 -32.09 23.83
CA LEU A 30 -30.47 -32.60 22.49
C LEU A 30 -29.31 -33.51 22.08
N TYR A 31 -29.55 -34.80 21.94
CA TYR A 31 -28.59 -35.74 21.36
C TYR A 31 -28.92 -35.96 19.89
N THR A 32 -27.92 -35.75 19.03
CA THR A 32 -28.04 -35.92 17.59
C THR A 32 -27.09 -37.01 17.15
N GLN A 33 -27.62 -38.06 16.53
CA GLN A 33 -26.80 -39.20 16.07
C GLN A 33 -26.38 -39.05 14.60
N ASN A 34 -27.09 -38.22 13.83
CA ASN A 34 -26.82 -38.01 12.42
C ASN A 34 -26.23 -36.61 12.16
N VAL A 35 -24.91 -36.55 11.97
CA VAL A 35 -24.18 -35.32 11.61
C VAL A 35 -23.85 -35.23 10.11
N THR A 36 -24.45 -36.08 9.28
CA THR A 36 -24.09 -36.21 7.84
C THR A 36 -24.29 -34.89 7.09
N ALA A 37 -25.41 -34.20 7.30
CA ALA A 37 -25.68 -32.90 6.69
C ALA A 37 -24.73 -31.80 7.21
N LEU A 38 -24.34 -31.85 8.48
CA LEU A 38 -23.35 -30.90 9.04
C LEU A 38 -21.95 -31.11 8.41
N LYS A 39 -21.57 -32.35 8.09
CA LYS A 39 -20.30 -32.66 7.39
C LYS A 39 -20.24 -32.06 5.98
N GLN A 40 -21.38 -31.84 5.35
CA GLN A 40 -21.47 -31.20 4.03
C GLN A 40 -21.56 -29.67 4.12
N SER A 41 -21.68 -29.12 5.33
CA SER A 41 -21.76 -27.67 5.56
C SER A 41 -20.38 -27.04 5.77
N ARG A 42 -20.29 -25.71 5.71
CA ARG A 42 -19.06 -24.95 6.05
C ARG A 42 -18.64 -25.07 7.51
N LEU A 43 -19.50 -25.62 8.38
CA LEU A 43 -19.20 -25.93 9.78
C LEU A 43 -18.55 -27.31 9.96
N TRP A 44 -18.22 -28.04 8.87
CA TRP A 44 -17.58 -29.34 8.99
C TRP A 44 -16.27 -29.29 9.80
N GLN A 45 -15.54 -28.17 9.72
CA GLN A 45 -14.25 -27.98 10.37
C GLN A 45 -14.33 -28.08 11.90
N ILE A 46 -15.47 -27.73 12.50
CA ILE A 46 -15.65 -27.78 13.96
C ILE A 46 -16.23 -29.12 14.44
N LEU A 47 -16.61 -30.03 13.52
CA LEU A 47 -17.17 -31.33 13.89
C LEU A 47 -16.07 -32.26 14.41
N GLY A 48 -16.32 -32.86 15.58
CA GLY A 48 -15.38 -33.79 16.22
C GLY A 48 -14.28 -33.12 17.06
N MET A 49 -14.26 -31.78 17.12
CA MET A 49 -13.40 -31.06 18.06
C MET A 49 -13.90 -31.25 19.50
N ARG A 50 -12.96 -31.30 20.46
CA ARG A 50 -13.30 -31.25 21.88
C ARG A 50 -13.73 -29.84 22.23
N SER A 51 -14.65 -29.67 23.19
CA SER A 51 -15.17 -28.35 23.58
C SER A 51 -14.07 -27.33 23.94
N ALA A 52 -12.96 -27.78 24.54
CA ALA A 52 -11.82 -26.93 24.90
C ALA A 52 -11.00 -26.41 23.70
N ASP A 53 -11.07 -27.09 22.56
CA ASP A 53 -10.30 -26.80 21.35
C ASP A 53 -11.12 -26.01 20.30
N THR A 54 -12.39 -25.69 20.61
CA THR A 54 -13.28 -24.96 19.69
C THR A 54 -12.84 -23.51 19.47
N TYR A 55 -13.13 -22.98 18.29
CA TYR A 55 -12.83 -21.59 17.89
C TYR A 55 -13.84 -21.12 16.83
N VAL A 56 -13.83 -19.83 16.51
CA VAL A 56 -14.63 -19.26 15.41
C VAL A 56 -13.92 -19.50 14.07
N PRO A 57 -14.51 -20.23 13.11
CA PRO A 57 -13.87 -20.51 11.84
C PRO A 57 -13.50 -19.24 11.05
N GLU A 58 -12.38 -19.27 10.33
CA GLU A 58 -11.86 -18.13 9.56
C GLU A 58 -12.90 -17.55 8.59
N TRP A 59 -13.65 -18.40 7.88
CA TRP A 59 -14.68 -17.95 6.95
C TRP A 59 -15.79 -17.13 7.64
N MET A 60 -16.05 -17.34 8.94
CA MET A 60 -17.01 -16.56 9.71
C MET A 60 -16.49 -15.12 9.92
N TRP A 61 -15.19 -14.95 10.14
CA TRP A 61 -14.54 -13.64 10.25
C TRP A 61 -14.62 -12.83 8.95
N HIS A 62 -14.64 -13.50 7.80
CA HIS A 62 -14.80 -12.84 6.50
C HIS A 62 -16.27 -12.76 6.01
N SER A 63 -17.22 -13.22 6.83
CA SER A 63 -18.64 -13.19 6.45
C SER A 63 -19.28 -11.81 6.66
N PRO A 64 -20.35 -11.46 5.91
CA PRO A 64 -21.09 -10.22 6.14
C PRO A 64 -21.57 -10.09 7.59
N ALA A 65 -21.69 -8.86 8.09
CA ALA A 65 -22.13 -8.58 9.47
C ALA A 65 -23.47 -9.24 9.83
N ALA A 66 -24.39 -9.39 8.88
CA ALA A 66 -25.65 -10.10 9.10
C ALA A 66 -25.44 -11.58 9.50
N VAL A 67 -24.45 -12.26 8.92
CA VAL A 67 -24.13 -13.67 9.21
C VAL A 67 -23.45 -13.78 10.58
N LYS A 68 -22.46 -12.93 10.86
CA LYS A 68 -21.79 -12.85 12.18
C LYS A 68 -22.78 -12.58 13.30
N ARG A 69 -23.76 -11.70 13.07
CA ARG A 69 -24.85 -11.41 14.01
C ARG A 69 -25.65 -12.66 14.35
N VAL A 70 -26.10 -13.39 13.34
CA VAL A 70 -26.87 -14.63 13.54
C VAL A 70 -26.04 -15.69 14.25
N PHE A 71 -24.75 -15.78 13.94
CA PHE A 71 -23.81 -16.67 14.62
C PHE A 71 -23.71 -16.34 16.13
N LEU A 72 -23.44 -15.08 16.48
CA LEU A 72 -23.39 -14.64 17.88
C LEU A 72 -24.73 -14.82 18.58
N GLN A 73 -25.84 -14.48 17.94
CA GLN A 73 -27.19 -14.67 18.49
C GLN A 73 -27.44 -16.14 18.81
N ALA A 74 -27.10 -17.06 17.90
CA ALA A 74 -27.24 -18.50 18.11
C ALA A 74 -26.36 -19.02 19.26
N LEU A 75 -25.12 -18.51 19.35
CA LEU A 75 -24.17 -18.88 20.39
C LEU A 75 -24.66 -18.46 21.79
N PHE A 76 -25.15 -17.22 21.91
CA PHE A 76 -25.74 -16.70 23.15
C PHE A 76 -27.11 -17.33 23.46
N GLU A 77 -27.89 -17.73 22.45
CA GLU A 77 -29.13 -18.47 22.66
C GLU A 77 -28.85 -19.87 23.23
N GLY A 78 -27.75 -20.50 22.84
CA GLY A 78 -27.27 -21.77 23.41
C GLY A 78 -26.74 -21.59 24.83
N ASP A 79 -25.50 -21.11 24.97
CA ASP A 79 -24.75 -21.11 26.23
C ASP A 79 -24.70 -19.74 26.92
N GLY A 80 -25.45 -18.76 26.40
CA GLY A 80 -25.59 -17.44 26.99
C GLY A 80 -26.73 -17.36 28.02
N SER A 81 -26.64 -16.38 28.91
CA SER A 81 -27.66 -16.06 29.92
C SER A 81 -27.71 -14.55 30.19
N CYS A 82 -28.86 -14.05 30.63
CA CYS A 82 -29.02 -12.69 31.10
C CYS A 82 -29.66 -12.68 32.50
N SER A 83 -29.16 -11.83 33.39
CA SER A 83 -29.70 -11.70 34.75
C SER A 83 -29.53 -10.30 35.29
N ARG A 84 -30.49 -9.87 36.14
CA ARG A 84 -30.33 -8.68 36.97
C ARG A 84 -29.43 -9.03 38.15
N ARG A 85 -28.45 -8.17 38.43
CA ARG A 85 -27.54 -8.27 39.55
C ARG A 85 -27.85 -7.19 40.60
N PRO A 86 -27.38 -7.35 41.86
CA PRO A 86 -27.55 -6.34 42.91
C PRO A 86 -27.03 -4.95 42.48
N HIS A 87 -27.49 -3.89 43.15
CA HIS A 87 -27.07 -2.50 42.87
C HIS A 87 -27.42 -1.99 41.45
N ASN A 88 -28.57 -2.42 40.89
CA ASN A 88 -28.99 -2.05 39.53
C ASN A 88 -27.90 -2.34 38.48
N THR A 89 -27.26 -3.49 38.56
CA THR A 89 -26.33 -3.94 37.52
C THR A 89 -27.00 -5.04 36.69
N ILE A 90 -26.59 -5.16 35.43
CA ILE A 90 -27.05 -6.23 34.54
C ILE A 90 -25.87 -7.12 34.24
N GLN A 91 -26.10 -8.40 33.98
CA GLN A 91 -25.09 -9.27 33.44
C GLN A 91 -25.68 -10.12 32.32
N ILE A 92 -25.17 -9.92 31.12
CA ILE A 92 -25.28 -10.87 30.02
C ILE A 92 -23.97 -11.66 29.99
N SER A 93 -24.03 -12.98 30.01
CA SER A 93 -22.83 -13.82 30.03
C SER A 93 -22.91 -14.97 29.06
N TYR A 94 -21.82 -15.24 28.37
CA TYR A 94 -21.57 -16.44 27.59
C TYR A 94 -20.45 -17.24 28.25
N ASN A 95 -20.65 -18.56 28.41
CA ASN A 95 -19.71 -19.45 29.07
C ASN A 95 -19.14 -20.45 28.06
N THR A 96 -17.84 -20.70 28.11
CA THR A 96 -17.18 -21.76 27.33
C THR A 96 -15.94 -22.28 28.05
N VAL A 97 -15.58 -23.53 27.81
CA VAL A 97 -14.31 -24.10 28.28
C VAL A 97 -13.13 -23.76 27.36
N SER A 98 -13.39 -23.32 26.13
CA SER A 98 -12.34 -22.92 25.18
C SER A 98 -11.88 -21.49 25.43
N LYS A 99 -10.56 -21.32 25.67
CA LYS A 99 -9.94 -20.01 25.79
C LYS A 99 -10.01 -19.23 24.47
N GLN A 100 -9.78 -19.92 23.35
CA GLN A 100 -9.77 -19.32 22.02
C GLN A 100 -11.17 -18.84 21.63
N LEU A 101 -12.19 -19.69 21.77
CA LEU A 101 -13.57 -19.30 21.49
C LEU A 101 -14.03 -18.11 22.34
N ALA A 102 -13.64 -18.07 23.63
CA ALA A 102 -13.94 -16.92 24.47
C ALA A 102 -13.27 -15.61 23.98
N MET A 103 -12.04 -15.70 23.44
CA MET A 103 -11.34 -14.56 22.83
C MET A 103 -12.02 -14.14 21.53
N ASP A 104 -12.34 -15.09 20.66
CA ASP A 104 -13.00 -14.86 19.38
C ASP A 104 -14.38 -14.20 19.57
N VAL A 105 -15.18 -14.69 20.52
CA VAL A 105 -16.50 -14.11 20.83
C VAL A 105 -16.36 -12.69 21.37
N GLN A 106 -15.39 -12.44 22.26
CA GLN A 106 -15.12 -11.11 22.77
C GLN A 106 -14.74 -10.14 21.63
N GLN A 107 -13.90 -10.58 20.71
CA GLN A 107 -13.48 -9.79 19.55
C GLN A 107 -14.64 -9.56 18.56
N MET A 108 -15.44 -10.58 18.26
CA MET A 108 -16.57 -10.44 17.34
C MET A 108 -17.68 -9.55 17.92
N LEU A 109 -17.88 -9.52 19.25
CA LEU A 109 -18.77 -8.56 19.90
C LEU A 109 -18.32 -7.11 19.67
N LEU A 110 -17.01 -6.85 19.63
CA LEU A 110 -16.47 -5.51 19.35
C LEU A 110 -16.78 -5.03 17.94
N GLU A 111 -16.87 -5.92 16.93
CA GLU A 111 -17.29 -5.54 15.57
C GLU A 111 -18.72 -4.95 15.54
N PHE A 112 -19.56 -5.30 16.53
CA PHE A 112 -20.90 -4.74 16.70
C PHE A 112 -20.95 -3.58 17.72
N GLY A 113 -19.79 -3.08 18.16
CA GLY A 113 -19.67 -2.03 19.15
C GLY A 113 -20.02 -2.46 20.58
N VAL A 114 -20.11 -3.77 20.85
CA VAL A 114 -20.47 -4.31 22.17
C VAL A 114 -19.22 -4.64 22.96
N ILE A 115 -18.92 -3.83 23.97
CA ILE A 115 -17.76 -4.00 24.84
C ILE A 115 -18.09 -5.06 25.91
N SER A 116 -17.29 -6.11 25.97
CA SER A 116 -17.41 -7.19 26.94
C SER A 116 -16.09 -7.45 27.68
N ARG A 117 -16.20 -8.02 28.89
CA ARG A 117 -15.07 -8.46 29.71
C ARG A 117 -14.96 -9.96 29.69
N ARG A 118 -13.74 -10.48 29.72
CA ARG A 118 -13.48 -11.92 29.79
C ARG A 118 -12.71 -12.26 31.07
N TYR A 119 -13.12 -13.30 31.78
CA TYR A 119 -12.38 -13.82 32.93
C TYR A 119 -12.55 -15.34 33.07
N LEU A 120 -11.62 -15.98 33.77
CA LEU A 120 -11.71 -17.38 34.13
C LEU A 120 -12.56 -17.55 35.40
N HIS A 121 -13.63 -18.31 35.32
CA HIS A 121 -14.50 -18.63 36.45
C HIS A 121 -13.86 -19.71 37.33
N ALA A 122 -14.20 -19.71 38.62
CA ALA A 122 -13.69 -20.70 39.59
C ALA A 122 -13.96 -22.17 39.19
N ALA A 123 -14.98 -22.41 38.37
CA ALA A 123 -15.32 -23.72 37.84
C ALA A 123 -14.44 -24.17 36.65
N GLY A 124 -13.44 -23.38 36.22
CA GLY A 124 -12.56 -23.69 35.10
C GLY A 124 -13.07 -23.23 33.72
N GLU A 125 -14.21 -22.56 33.66
CA GLU A 125 -14.82 -22.04 32.41
C GLU A 125 -14.45 -20.57 32.18
N TYR A 126 -14.24 -20.19 30.93
CA TYR A 126 -14.11 -18.78 30.52
C TYR A 126 -15.49 -18.15 30.37
N LYS A 127 -15.68 -16.99 30.99
CA LYS A 127 -16.90 -16.19 30.87
C LYS A 127 -16.63 -14.91 30.10
N VAL A 128 -17.42 -14.66 29.06
CA VAL A 128 -17.52 -13.38 28.37
C VAL A 128 -18.75 -12.66 28.89
N VAL A 129 -18.58 -11.50 29.52
CA VAL A 129 -19.64 -10.80 30.26
C VAL A 129 -19.81 -9.36 29.81
N ILE A 130 -21.06 -8.97 29.65
CA ILE A 130 -21.49 -7.59 29.40
C ILE A 130 -22.19 -7.14 30.67
N THR A 131 -21.65 -6.10 31.31
CA THR A 131 -22.06 -5.69 32.67
C THR A 131 -22.62 -4.28 32.75
N ASP A 132 -22.44 -3.50 31.69
CA ASP A 132 -22.92 -2.13 31.58
C ASP A 132 -24.29 -2.11 30.87
N ARG A 133 -25.20 -1.21 31.30
CA ARG A 133 -26.53 -1.10 30.70
C ARG A 133 -26.47 -0.65 29.25
N ALA A 134 -25.67 0.36 28.92
CA ALA A 134 -25.59 0.88 27.55
C ALA A 134 -25.06 -0.21 26.61
N GLN A 135 -24.06 -0.98 27.07
CA GLN A 135 -23.57 -2.15 26.33
C GLN A 135 -24.61 -3.28 26.22
N ALA A 136 -25.42 -3.50 27.26
CA ALA A 136 -26.51 -4.47 27.22
C ALA A 136 -27.65 -4.05 26.27
N GLU A 137 -27.95 -2.74 26.17
CA GLU A 137 -28.89 -2.19 25.19
C GLU A 137 -28.34 -2.33 23.75
N LEU A 138 -27.05 -2.03 23.55
CA LEU A 138 -26.36 -2.26 22.28
C LEU A 138 -26.41 -3.74 21.89
N PHE A 139 -26.11 -4.66 22.83
CA PHE A 139 -26.25 -6.08 22.59
C PHE A 139 -27.70 -6.44 22.22
N ALA A 140 -28.69 -5.98 22.99
CA ALA A 140 -30.10 -6.28 22.74
C ALA A 140 -30.58 -5.79 21.36
N LYS A 141 -30.06 -4.66 20.89
CA LYS A 141 -30.41 -4.03 19.61
C LYS A 141 -29.65 -4.63 18.42
N GLN A 142 -28.34 -4.85 18.56
CA GLN A 142 -27.47 -5.24 17.45
C GLN A 142 -27.39 -6.75 17.24
N ILE A 143 -27.53 -7.54 18.32
CA ILE A 143 -27.35 -9.00 18.29
C ILE A 143 -28.60 -9.69 18.88
N GLY A 144 -28.87 -9.42 20.15
CA GLY A 144 -29.99 -9.95 20.91
C GLY A 144 -29.93 -11.47 21.14
N PHE A 145 -30.96 -11.97 21.80
CA PHE A 145 -31.30 -13.38 21.87
C PHE A 145 -32.41 -13.71 20.85
N GLY A 146 -32.64 -14.99 20.57
CA GLY A 146 -33.60 -15.42 19.56
C GLY A 146 -35.03 -15.64 20.06
N GLY A 147 -35.27 -15.62 21.38
CA GLY A 147 -36.58 -15.98 21.94
C GLY A 147 -36.82 -15.51 23.37
N ALA A 148 -37.18 -16.43 24.27
CA ALA A 148 -37.58 -16.11 25.65
C ALA A 148 -36.51 -15.32 26.43
N LYS A 149 -35.23 -15.59 26.17
CA LYS A 149 -34.10 -14.83 26.75
C LYS A 149 -34.11 -13.36 26.33
N GLN A 150 -34.56 -13.04 25.11
CA GLN A 150 -34.68 -11.65 24.64
C GLN A 150 -35.79 -10.94 25.39
N THR A 151 -36.94 -11.59 25.55
CA THR A 151 -38.07 -11.05 26.31
C THR A 151 -37.66 -10.75 27.76
N GLU A 152 -36.89 -11.65 28.37
CA GLU A 152 -36.37 -11.44 29.73
C GLU A 152 -35.34 -10.31 29.79
N LEU A 153 -34.41 -10.23 28.84
CA LEU A 153 -33.46 -9.12 28.73
C LEU A 153 -34.18 -7.77 28.61
N SER A 154 -35.20 -7.67 27.76
CA SER A 154 -36.01 -6.47 27.59
C SER A 154 -36.73 -6.06 28.87
N LYS A 155 -37.27 -7.03 29.64
CA LYS A 155 -37.88 -6.77 30.96
C LYS A 155 -36.86 -6.24 31.96
N ILE A 156 -35.68 -6.83 32.01
CA ILE A 156 -34.59 -6.39 32.91
C ILE A 156 -34.19 -4.95 32.57
N LEU A 157 -33.97 -4.63 31.29
CA LEU A 157 -33.57 -3.29 30.82
C LEU A 157 -34.66 -2.24 31.11
N ALA A 158 -35.93 -2.58 30.91
CA ALA A 158 -37.06 -1.70 31.21
C ALA A 158 -37.20 -1.38 32.71
N ALA A 159 -36.83 -2.32 33.58
CA ALA A 159 -36.91 -2.17 35.03
C ALA A 159 -35.71 -1.45 35.67
N MET A 160 -34.69 -1.08 34.88
CA MET A 160 -33.47 -0.41 35.36
C MET A 160 -33.55 1.11 35.18
N PRO A 161 -32.89 1.92 36.03
CA PRO A 161 -32.76 3.37 35.79
C PRO A 161 -31.78 3.69 34.65
N PRO A 162 -31.91 4.84 33.95
CA PRO A 162 -31.11 5.16 32.75
C PRO A 162 -29.58 5.16 32.98
N CYS A 163 -29.14 5.51 34.19
CA CYS A 163 -27.73 5.60 34.58
C CYS A 163 -27.20 4.34 35.33
N ALA A 164 -27.90 3.21 35.19
CA ALA A 164 -27.56 1.98 35.90
C ALA A 164 -26.36 1.26 35.29
N GLY A 165 -25.22 1.20 35.99
CA GLY A 165 -24.02 0.50 35.51
C GLY A 165 -22.73 1.17 35.97
N ARG A 166 -21.60 0.45 35.89
CA ARG A 166 -20.27 1.03 36.07
C ARG A 166 -19.65 1.24 34.68
N ASP A 167 -19.88 2.41 34.11
CA ASP A 167 -19.14 2.83 32.92
C ASP A 167 -17.71 3.25 33.32
N SER A 168 -16.73 2.59 32.71
CA SER A 168 -15.30 2.90 32.90
C SER A 168 -14.67 3.46 31.62
N ASP A 169 -15.47 3.67 30.58
CA ASP A 169 -15.02 4.10 29.27
C ASP A 169 -14.70 5.60 29.26
N HIS A 170 -13.54 5.94 28.72
CA HIS A 170 -13.05 7.31 28.68
C HIS A 170 -12.05 7.49 27.56
N VAL A 171 -11.99 8.70 27.01
CA VAL A 171 -10.98 9.10 26.02
C VAL A 171 -9.73 9.56 26.79
N PRO A 172 -8.59 8.86 26.67
CA PRO A 172 -7.39 9.22 27.42
C PRO A 172 -6.86 10.60 27.01
N GLY A 173 -6.77 11.54 27.96
CA GLY A 173 -6.13 12.83 27.75
C GLY A 173 -6.97 13.88 27.02
N LEU A 174 -8.22 13.59 26.68
CA LEU A 174 -9.13 14.51 26.00
C LEU A 174 -9.35 15.80 26.79
N ALA A 175 -9.56 15.71 28.10
CA ALA A 175 -9.73 16.86 28.96
C ALA A 175 -8.48 17.75 28.97
N ARG A 176 -7.29 17.15 28.93
CA ARG A 176 -6.03 17.91 28.85
C ARG A 176 -5.91 18.63 27.50
N PHE A 177 -6.24 17.95 26.41
CA PHE A 177 -6.24 18.51 25.07
C PHE A 177 -7.20 19.70 24.96
N ILE A 178 -8.48 19.51 25.33
CA ILE A 178 -9.49 20.57 25.29
C ILE A 178 -9.05 21.78 26.14
N ARG A 179 -8.54 21.54 27.36
CA ARG A 179 -8.06 22.64 28.23
C ARG A 179 -6.87 23.40 27.67
N ARG A 180 -5.99 22.74 26.91
CA ARG A 180 -4.80 23.35 26.31
C ARG A 180 -5.12 24.20 25.08
N HIS A 181 -6.06 23.74 24.26
CA HIS A 181 -6.35 24.33 22.95
C HIS A 181 -7.60 25.21 22.94
N CYS A 182 -8.43 25.20 23.98
CA CYS A 182 -9.61 26.06 24.04
C CYS A 182 -9.27 27.49 24.49
N GLY A 183 -9.27 28.44 23.55
CA GLY A 183 -9.12 29.88 23.78
C GLY A 183 -10.38 30.58 24.29
N SER A 184 -11.12 29.99 25.23
CA SER A 184 -12.45 30.48 25.65
C SER A 184 -12.44 31.49 26.81
N ARG A 185 -13.61 32.10 27.09
CA ARG A 185 -13.83 33.07 28.18
C ARG A 185 -13.49 32.43 29.54
N TRP A 186 -13.15 33.24 30.54
CA TRP A 186 -12.75 32.75 31.87
C TRP A 186 -13.78 31.80 32.51
N VAL A 187 -15.08 32.08 32.33
CA VAL A 187 -16.20 31.26 32.82
C VAL A 187 -16.19 29.85 32.21
N ASP A 188 -15.91 29.73 30.92
CA ASP A 188 -15.86 28.45 30.20
C ASP A 188 -14.64 27.61 30.65
N LYS A 189 -13.50 28.27 30.87
CA LYS A 189 -12.30 27.61 31.41
C LYS A 189 -12.54 27.06 32.81
N GLU A 190 -13.18 27.82 33.69
CA GLU A 190 -13.48 27.37 35.04
C GLU A 190 -14.42 26.15 35.03
N TRP A 191 -15.44 26.16 34.17
CA TRP A 191 -16.36 25.04 34.01
C TRP A 191 -15.65 23.77 33.54
N LEU A 192 -14.82 23.86 32.48
CA LEU A 192 -14.04 22.73 31.92
C LEU A 192 -13.02 22.15 32.91
N HIS A 193 -12.55 22.95 33.89
CA HIS A 193 -11.68 22.49 34.95
C HIS A 193 -12.44 21.73 36.06
N LYS A 194 -13.67 22.14 36.37
CA LYS A 194 -14.51 21.50 37.40
C LYS A 194 -15.15 20.19 36.95
N HIS A 195 -15.31 19.98 35.64
CA HIS A 195 -16.00 18.81 35.09
C HIS A 195 -15.02 17.76 34.51
N ASN A 196 -15.33 16.48 34.73
CA ASN A 196 -14.60 15.38 34.11
C ASN A 196 -15.16 15.10 32.71
N ILE A 197 -14.48 15.65 31.70
CA ILE A 197 -14.82 15.51 30.29
C ILE A 197 -14.01 14.42 29.56
N ASP A 198 -13.31 13.56 30.29
CA ASP A 198 -12.70 12.36 29.68
C ASP A 198 -13.73 11.22 29.53
N ARG A 199 -14.78 11.19 30.38
CA ARG A 199 -15.75 10.09 30.42
C ARG A 199 -16.77 10.13 29.29
N LEU A 200 -16.87 9.05 28.51
CA LEU A 200 -17.80 8.94 27.38
C LEU A 200 -19.27 8.99 27.80
N SER A 201 -19.63 8.44 28.97
CA SER A 201 -20.98 8.57 29.52
C SER A 201 -21.46 10.02 29.68
N ARG A 202 -20.56 10.95 29.99
CA ARG A 202 -20.90 12.38 30.07
C ARG A 202 -21.13 13.00 28.70
N TRP A 203 -20.33 12.64 27.70
CA TRP A 203 -20.55 13.12 26.33
C TRP A 203 -21.88 12.63 25.76
N ARG A 204 -22.33 11.42 26.13
CA ARG A 204 -23.64 10.90 25.73
C ARG A 204 -24.83 11.62 26.38
N GLY A 205 -24.70 12.08 27.62
CA GLY A 205 -25.77 12.76 28.36
C GLY A 205 -25.76 14.28 28.19
N ASP A 206 -24.58 14.88 28.32
CA ASP A 206 -24.36 16.33 28.48
C ASP A 206 -23.51 16.90 27.31
N GLY A 207 -23.36 16.17 26.20
CA GLY A 207 -22.45 16.54 25.10
C GLY A 207 -22.68 17.94 24.51
N ALA A 208 -23.95 18.35 24.39
CA ALA A 208 -24.30 19.69 23.90
C ALA A 208 -23.83 20.80 24.87
N GLU A 209 -23.94 20.57 26.19
CA GLU A 209 -23.43 21.49 27.21
C GLU A 209 -21.90 21.57 27.15
N ILE A 210 -21.22 20.42 27.06
CA ILE A 210 -19.76 20.36 26.97
C ILE A 210 -19.26 21.12 25.72
N LEU A 211 -19.88 20.90 24.56
CA LEU A 211 -19.51 21.56 23.31
C LEU A 211 -19.74 23.08 23.34
N SER A 212 -20.74 23.55 24.10
CA SER A 212 -21.02 24.98 24.25
C SER A 212 -19.88 25.75 24.94
N HIS A 213 -19.13 25.07 25.82
CA HIS A 213 -17.97 25.64 26.52
C HIS A 213 -16.65 25.54 25.75
N ILE A 214 -16.64 24.85 24.60
CA ILE A 214 -15.48 24.80 23.70
C ILE A 214 -15.66 25.89 22.64
N ALA A 215 -14.81 26.90 22.57
CA ALA A 215 -14.99 28.01 21.63
C ALA A 215 -14.42 27.70 20.23
N ASP A 216 -13.35 26.92 20.16
CA ASP A 216 -12.61 26.62 18.95
C ASP A 216 -13.35 25.54 18.11
N PRO A 217 -13.72 25.84 16.84
CA PRO A 217 -14.41 24.90 15.96
C PRO A 217 -13.62 23.61 15.66
N ASP A 218 -12.29 23.69 15.58
CA ASP A 218 -11.45 22.53 15.27
C ASP A 218 -11.37 21.60 16.49
N VAL A 219 -11.23 22.17 17.68
CA VAL A 219 -11.25 21.41 18.93
C VAL A 219 -12.62 20.77 19.16
N ARG A 220 -13.73 21.43 18.77
CA ARG A 220 -15.07 20.83 18.80
C ARG A 220 -15.15 19.61 17.90
N THR A 221 -14.73 19.75 16.65
CA THR A 221 -14.75 18.64 15.66
C THR A 221 -13.97 17.44 16.18
N ILE A 222 -12.74 17.67 16.65
CA ILE A 222 -11.88 16.61 17.22
C ILE A 222 -12.55 15.97 18.45
N ALA A 223 -13.07 16.76 19.38
CA ALA A 223 -13.70 16.23 20.58
C ALA A 223 -14.96 15.41 20.25
N THR A 224 -15.78 15.87 19.30
CA THR A 224 -16.95 15.13 18.81
C THR A 224 -16.53 13.81 18.17
N ASP A 225 -15.54 13.83 17.28
CA ASP A 225 -15.06 12.64 16.59
C ASP A 225 -14.51 11.58 17.54
N LEU A 226 -13.76 12.00 18.57
CA LEU A 226 -13.19 11.08 19.55
C LEU A 226 -14.22 10.52 20.54
N THR A 227 -15.41 11.15 20.66
CA THR A 227 -16.41 10.82 21.68
C THR A 227 -17.73 10.27 21.15
N ASP A 228 -17.90 10.19 19.82
CA ASP A 228 -19.11 9.67 19.18
C ASP A 228 -19.33 8.15 19.32
N GLY A 229 -18.36 7.45 19.91
CA GLY A 229 -18.43 6.02 20.19
C GLY A 229 -17.92 5.12 19.07
N ARG A 230 -17.28 5.67 18.02
CA ARG A 230 -16.57 4.86 16.99
C ARG A 230 -15.33 4.15 17.54
N PHE A 231 -14.71 4.69 18.58
CA PHE A 231 -13.45 4.19 19.12
C PHE A 231 -13.64 3.56 20.50
N TYR A 232 -12.95 2.43 20.73
CA TYR A 232 -12.79 1.84 22.06
C TYR A 232 -11.36 2.06 22.54
N TYR A 233 -11.20 2.80 23.64
CA TYR A 233 -9.88 3.13 24.18
C TYR A 233 -9.45 2.10 25.22
N ALA A 234 -8.43 1.30 24.89
CA ALA A 234 -7.85 0.32 25.79
C ALA A 234 -6.44 0.74 26.22
N ARG A 235 -6.10 0.48 27.49
CA ARG A 235 -4.72 0.63 27.96
C ARG A 235 -3.89 -0.57 27.49
N VAL A 236 -2.70 -0.31 26.95
CA VAL A 236 -1.72 -1.36 26.65
C VAL A 236 -1.42 -2.15 27.94
N ALA A 237 -1.75 -3.43 27.94
CA ALA A 237 -1.62 -4.28 29.12
C ALA A 237 -0.17 -4.74 29.35
N SER A 238 0.56 -5.00 28.27
CA SER A 238 1.97 -5.39 28.27
C SER A 238 2.58 -5.09 26.92
N VAL A 239 3.86 -4.75 26.90
CA VAL A 239 4.68 -4.68 25.69
C VAL A 239 5.71 -5.80 25.80
N THR A 240 5.80 -6.64 24.77
CA THR A 240 6.75 -7.74 24.72
C THR A 240 7.51 -7.64 23.41
N ASP A 241 8.83 -7.74 23.48
CA ASP A 241 9.65 -7.85 22.28
C ASP A 241 9.36 -9.20 21.61
N ALA A 242 8.93 -9.14 20.34
CA ALA A 242 8.58 -10.31 19.54
C ALA A 242 9.70 -10.68 18.54
N GLY A 243 10.85 -9.99 18.61
CA GLY A 243 11.89 -10.05 17.59
C GLY A 243 11.42 -9.49 16.25
N VAL A 244 12.21 -9.75 15.20
CA VAL A 244 11.87 -9.35 13.83
C VAL A 244 10.73 -10.24 13.32
N GLN A 245 9.59 -9.63 12.98
CA GLN A 245 8.43 -10.32 12.40
C GLN A 245 8.12 -9.73 11.02
N PRO A 246 7.83 -10.56 10.01
CA PRO A 246 7.40 -10.07 8.70
C PRO A 246 6.03 -9.40 8.82
N VAL A 247 5.98 -8.10 8.51
CA VAL A 247 4.74 -7.31 8.49
C VAL A 247 4.50 -6.73 7.10
N TYR A 248 3.25 -6.67 6.68
CA TYR A 248 2.86 -5.89 5.48
C TYR A 248 2.92 -4.41 5.86
N SER A 249 4.02 -3.71 5.54
CA SER A 249 4.16 -2.28 5.85
C SER A 249 4.55 -1.44 4.63
N LEU A 250 3.87 -0.30 4.48
CA LEU A 250 4.31 0.86 3.72
C LEU A 250 5.32 1.63 4.57
N ARG A 251 6.44 2.05 3.97
CA ARG A 251 7.50 2.79 4.66
C ARG A 251 7.06 4.23 4.96
N VAL A 252 7.33 4.70 6.18
CA VAL A 252 7.15 6.09 6.62
C VAL A 252 8.49 6.55 7.20
N ASP A 253 9.11 7.55 6.57
CA ASP A 253 10.42 8.07 6.97
C ASP A 253 10.27 9.16 8.05
N THR A 254 10.03 8.76 9.30
CA THR A 254 10.03 9.62 10.50
C THR A 254 10.66 8.91 11.69
N ASP A 255 11.25 9.67 12.63
CA ASP A 255 11.89 9.16 13.87
C ASP A 255 10.92 8.43 14.82
N ASP A 256 9.61 8.54 14.60
CA ASP A 256 8.57 7.85 15.34
C ASP A 256 8.20 6.52 14.66
N HIS A 257 8.63 5.39 15.25
CA HIS A 257 8.33 4.04 14.75
C HIS A 257 6.96 3.51 15.24
N ALA A 258 6.28 2.70 14.43
CA ALA A 258 5.01 2.04 14.75
C ALA A 258 5.08 0.51 14.61
N PHE A 259 4.25 -0.22 15.39
CA PHE A 259 4.01 -1.67 15.29
C PHE A 259 2.56 -1.98 14.89
N LEU A 260 2.35 -3.08 14.17
CA LEU A 260 1.04 -3.63 13.78
C LEU A 260 0.58 -4.73 14.76
N THR A 261 -0.70 -4.73 15.11
CA THR A 261 -1.42 -5.92 15.63
C THR A 261 -2.82 -5.97 15.01
N ASN A 262 -3.22 -7.16 14.53
CA ASN A 262 -4.61 -7.59 14.22
C ASN A 262 -5.63 -6.47 13.87
N GLY A 263 -5.57 -5.95 12.65
CA GLY A 263 -6.74 -5.35 11.98
C GLY A 263 -6.79 -3.82 11.74
N PHE A 264 -5.65 -3.10 11.69
CA PHE A 264 -5.51 -1.63 11.38
C PHE A 264 -6.17 -0.68 12.42
N VAL A 265 -5.54 0.40 12.91
CA VAL A 265 -4.94 1.58 12.24
C VAL A 265 -3.73 2.13 13.03
N SER A 266 -2.69 2.60 12.31
CA SER A 266 -1.56 3.39 12.83
C SER A 266 -1.96 4.85 13.03
N HIS A 267 -1.81 5.38 14.24
CA HIS A 267 -2.09 6.77 14.62
C HIS A 267 -0.81 7.63 14.75
N ASN A 268 0.36 7.09 14.40
CA ASN A 268 1.65 7.78 14.50
C ASN A 268 2.39 7.86 13.15
N THR A 269 1.68 7.65 12.04
CA THR A 269 2.23 7.75 10.69
C THR A 269 1.50 8.86 9.96
N GLU A 270 2.22 9.92 9.65
CA GLU A 270 1.72 10.98 8.75
C GLU A 270 2.10 10.62 7.31
N ALA A 271 1.18 10.87 6.37
CA ALA A 271 1.44 10.69 4.96
C ALA A 271 1.18 12.02 4.24
N ARG A 272 2.10 12.38 3.34
CA ARG A 272 1.95 13.53 2.45
C ARG A 272 2.47 13.18 1.06
N LEU A 273 1.96 13.89 0.06
CA LEU A 273 2.44 13.77 -1.31
C LEU A 273 3.88 14.27 -1.41
N THR A 274 4.70 13.55 -2.19
CA THR A 274 6.05 14.01 -2.56
C THR A 274 5.95 15.13 -3.61
N PRO A 275 7.01 15.93 -3.81
CA PRO A 275 7.04 16.92 -4.88
C PRO A 275 6.72 16.33 -6.27
N LEU A 276 7.29 15.18 -6.63
CA LEU A 276 6.95 14.49 -7.88
C LEU A 276 5.49 14.01 -7.92
N ALA A 277 4.92 13.59 -6.80
CA ALA A 277 3.49 13.27 -6.76
C ALA A 277 2.62 14.52 -7.01
N MET A 278 3.04 15.72 -6.58
CA MET A 278 2.34 16.96 -6.94
C MET A 278 2.37 17.21 -8.45
N GLU A 279 3.46 16.88 -9.15
CA GLU A 279 3.51 16.94 -10.62
C GLU A 279 2.58 15.92 -11.30
N MET A 280 2.17 14.84 -10.61
CA MET A 280 1.13 13.95 -11.14
C MET A 280 -0.25 14.60 -11.12
N LEU A 281 -0.55 15.42 -10.11
CA LEU A 281 -1.85 16.07 -9.88
C LEU A 281 -1.90 17.55 -10.32
N ARG A 282 -0.80 18.09 -10.86
CA ARG A 282 -0.69 19.49 -11.20
C ARG A 282 -1.80 19.91 -12.18
N GLU A 283 -2.53 20.96 -11.81
CA GLU A 283 -3.59 21.60 -12.61
C GLU A 283 -4.80 20.68 -12.89
N ILE A 284 -5.00 19.63 -12.08
CA ILE A 284 -6.12 18.68 -12.25
C ILE A 284 -7.51 19.35 -12.08
N ASP A 285 -7.58 20.48 -11.37
CA ASP A 285 -8.76 21.31 -11.17
C ASP A 285 -9.09 22.22 -12.38
N GLU A 286 -8.22 22.27 -13.39
CA GLU A 286 -8.39 23.06 -14.62
C GLU A 286 -8.99 22.24 -15.78
N GLU A 287 -9.85 21.25 -15.48
CA GLU A 287 -10.50 20.37 -16.47
C GLU A 287 -9.53 19.67 -17.44
N THR A 288 -8.31 19.40 -16.99
CA THR A 288 -7.23 18.80 -17.81
C THR A 288 -7.44 17.32 -18.11
N VAL A 289 -8.32 16.65 -17.37
CA VAL A 289 -8.61 15.21 -17.50
C VAL A 289 -10.11 14.96 -17.33
N ASP A 290 -10.58 13.83 -17.83
CA ASP A 290 -11.98 13.44 -17.67
C ASP A 290 -12.25 12.89 -16.28
N PHE A 291 -13.36 13.34 -15.69
CA PHE A 291 -13.86 12.88 -14.39
C PHE A 291 -15.11 12.03 -14.59
N ILE A 292 -15.26 11.00 -13.76
CA ILE A 292 -16.45 10.14 -13.71
C ILE A 292 -17.04 10.13 -12.30
N PRO A 293 -18.34 9.85 -12.14
CA PRO A 293 -18.93 9.65 -10.82
C PRO A 293 -18.25 8.48 -10.10
N ASN A 294 -18.00 8.66 -8.81
CA ASN A 294 -17.52 7.58 -7.95
C ASN A 294 -18.62 6.51 -7.73
N TYR A 295 -18.30 5.46 -6.96
CA TYR A 295 -19.16 4.29 -6.76
C TYR A 295 -20.60 4.58 -6.26
N ASP A 296 -20.83 5.67 -5.52
CA ASP A 296 -22.15 6.07 -5.02
C ASP A 296 -22.71 7.33 -5.71
N GLY A 297 -22.00 7.86 -6.71
CA GLY A 297 -22.38 9.02 -7.51
C GLY A 297 -22.37 10.36 -6.77
N ARG A 298 -21.82 10.43 -5.54
CA ARG A 298 -21.80 11.67 -4.75
C ARG A 298 -20.67 12.62 -5.11
N VAL A 299 -19.53 12.07 -5.51
CA VAL A 299 -18.34 12.84 -5.88
C VAL A 299 -17.82 12.38 -7.23
N GLN A 300 -16.94 13.19 -7.82
CA GLN A 300 -16.28 12.87 -9.08
C GLN A 300 -14.86 12.37 -8.79
N GLU A 301 -14.37 11.44 -9.59
CA GLU A 301 -12.98 10.96 -9.55
C GLU A 301 -12.35 11.01 -10.95
N PRO A 302 -11.05 11.32 -11.06
CA PRO A 302 -10.38 11.40 -12.35
C PRO A 302 -10.14 10.01 -12.96
N THR A 303 -10.41 9.87 -14.25
CA THR A 303 -10.14 8.63 -15.01
C THR A 303 -8.64 8.40 -15.26
N VAL A 304 -7.89 9.50 -15.40
CA VAL A 304 -6.44 9.55 -15.61
C VAL A 304 -5.89 10.79 -14.92
N LEU A 305 -4.61 10.80 -14.56
CA LEU A 305 -3.95 11.97 -13.98
C LEU A 305 -3.20 12.78 -15.05
N PRO A 306 -3.02 14.10 -14.86
CA PRO A 306 -2.21 14.94 -15.75
C PRO A 306 -0.81 14.38 -16.02
N SER A 307 -0.16 13.79 -15.00
CA SER A 307 1.12 13.07 -15.12
C SER A 307 2.20 13.87 -15.85
N ARG A 308 2.63 15.01 -15.27
CA ARG A 308 3.55 15.96 -15.94
C ARG A 308 4.98 15.43 -16.18
N PHE A 309 5.26 14.19 -15.80
CA PHE A 309 6.45 13.41 -16.19
C PHE A 309 6.02 11.98 -16.62
N PRO A 310 6.84 11.24 -17.39
CA PRO A 310 6.48 9.91 -17.93
C PRO A 310 6.52 8.80 -16.85
N ASN A 311 5.57 8.85 -15.91
CA ASN A 311 5.53 8.03 -14.70
C ASN A 311 5.53 6.50 -14.96
N LEU A 312 4.80 6.03 -15.97
CA LEU A 312 4.72 4.60 -16.29
C LEU A 312 6.10 4.01 -16.61
N LEU A 313 6.93 4.76 -17.33
CA LEU A 313 8.30 4.35 -17.66
C LEU A 313 9.27 4.64 -16.53
N ALA A 314 9.11 5.76 -15.81
CA ALA A 314 10.01 6.15 -14.73
C ALA A 314 9.92 5.18 -13.54
N ASN A 315 8.72 4.89 -13.05
CA ASN A 315 8.49 4.01 -11.90
C ASN A 315 8.29 2.54 -12.30
N GLY A 316 7.97 2.27 -13.57
CA GLY A 316 7.59 0.94 -14.00
C GLY A 316 6.21 0.51 -13.50
N SER A 317 5.87 -0.75 -13.75
CA SER A 317 4.62 -1.35 -13.28
C SER A 317 4.75 -2.86 -13.22
N GLY A 318 4.23 -3.46 -12.14
CA GLY A 318 4.08 -4.90 -12.01
C GLY A 318 2.61 -5.24 -11.78
N GLY A 319 2.14 -6.36 -12.34
CA GLY A 319 0.77 -6.81 -12.08
C GLY A 319 0.48 -8.18 -12.66
N ILE A 320 -0.37 -8.93 -11.97
CA ILE A 320 -0.89 -10.22 -12.42
C ILE A 320 -2.40 -10.04 -12.58
N ALA A 321 -2.85 -9.61 -13.76
CA ALA A 321 -4.27 -9.67 -14.11
C ALA A 321 -4.64 -11.10 -14.53
N VAL A 322 -5.93 -11.44 -14.51
CA VAL A 322 -6.41 -12.78 -14.88
C VAL A 322 -6.00 -13.10 -16.32
N GLY A 323 -4.99 -13.95 -16.48
CA GLY A 323 -4.46 -14.39 -17.78
C GLY A 323 -3.46 -13.45 -18.46
N MET A 324 -3.15 -12.28 -17.88
CA MET A 324 -2.22 -11.30 -18.45
C MET A 324 -1.35 -10.67 -17.35
N ALA A 325 -0.05 -10.94 -17.37
CA ALA A 325 0.89 -10.31 -16.44
C ALA A 325 1.57 -9.12 -17.13
N THR A 326 1.77 -8.00 -16.44
CA THR A 326 2.61 -6.88 -16.89
C THR A 326 3.84 -6.78 -16.01
N ASN A 327 4.96 -6.40 -16.61
CA ASN A 327 6.21 -6.19 -15.90
C ASN A 327 7.07 -5.17 -16.67
N ILE A 328 6.78 -3.90 -16.45
CA ILE A 328 7.47 -2.75 -17.04
C ILE A 328 8.59 -2.33 -16.08
N PRO A 329 9.85 -2.28 -16.53
CA PRO A 329 10.96 -1.85 -15.68
C PRO A 329 10.97 -0.33 -15.46
N PRO A 330 11.51 0.16 -14.33
CA PRO A 330 11.78 1.59 -14.12
C PRO A 330 12.93 2.08 -15.00
N HIS A 331 12.96 3.39 -15.28
CA HIS A 331 13.94 4.05 -16.14
C HIS A 331 14.36 5.40 -15.56
N ASN A 332 15.53 5.88 -15.97
CA ASN A 332 16.06 7.16 -15.52
C ASN A 332 15.24 8.33 -16.08
N LEU A 333 14.87 9.27 -15.22
CA LEU A 333 14.01 10.40 -15.59
C LEU A 333 14.64 11.32 -16.65
N ARG A 334 15.95 11.56 -16.58
CA ARG A 334 16.66 12.43 -17.55
C ARG A 334 16.70 11.79 -18.93
N GLU A 335 17.00 10.49 -19.00
CA GLU A 335 17.00 9.75 -20.26
C GLU A 335 15.61 9.69 -20.91
N LEU A 336 14.56 9.52 -20.10
CA LEU A 336 13.17 9.57 -20.59
C LEU A 336 12.82 10.96 -21.10
N ALA A 337 13.21 12.02 -20.38
CA ALA A 337 12.95 13.39 -20.79
C ALA A 337 13.63 13.71 -22.13
N ASP A 338 14.89 13.31 -22.33
CA ASP A 338 15.58 13.47 -23.61
C ASP A 338 14.84 12.78 -24.76
N ALA A 339 14.29 11.58 -24.52
CA ALA A 339 13.49 10.86 -25.50
C ALA A 339 12.16 11.56 -25.80
N VAL A 340 11.50 12.12 -24.78
CA VAL A 340 10.28 12.93 -24.92
C VAL A 340 10.56 14.22 -25.69
N PHE A 341 11.63 14.95 -25.37
CA PHE A 341 12.03 16.18 -26.08
C PHE A 341 12.28 15.90 -27.55
N TRP A 342 12.99 14.82 -27.85
CA TRP A 342 13.19 14.42 -29.24
C TRP A 342 11.87 14.12 -29.96
N ALA A 343 10.94 13.42 -29.31
CA ALA A 343 9.63 13.12 -29.89
C ALA A 343 8.75 14.38 -30.08
N LEU A 344 8.89 15.38 -29.22
CA LEU A 344 8.23 16.69 -29.37
C LEU A 344 8.80 17.47 -30.56
N ASP A 345 10.13 17.51 -30.69
CA ASP A 345 10.78 18.23 -31.79
C ASP A 345 10.57 17.55 -33.15
N ASN A 346 10.42 16.22 -33.16
CA ASN A 346 10.26 15.38 -34.37
C ASN A 346 8.88 14.71 -34.39
N TYR A 347 7.82 15.51 -34.22
CA TYR A 347 6.45 15.03 -34.08
C TYR A 347 5.94 14.23 -35.29
N ASP A 348 6.46 14.52 -36.49
CA ASP A 348 6.12 13.90 -37.77
C ASP A 348 7.00 12.69 -38.15
N ALA A 349 8.00 12.36 -37.32
CA ALA A 349 8.84 11.19 -37.56
C ALA A 349 8.03 9.89 -37.57
N ASP A 350 8.41 8.94 -38.43
CA ASP A 350 7.80 7.62 -38.45
C ASP A 350 8.18 6.78 -37.23
N GLU A 351 7.50 5.64 -37.06
CA GLU A 351 7.72 4.76 -35.92
C GLU A 351 9.14 4.20 -35.85
N GLU A 352 9.76 3.88 -36.99
CA GLU A 352 11.10 3.28 -37.04
C GLU A 352 12.18 4.29 -36.65
N THR A 353 12.10 5.51 -37.19
CA THR A 353 12.99 6.63 -36.84
C THR A 353 12.81 7.00 -35.36
N THR A 354 11.56 7.02 -34.88
CA THR A 354 11.26 7.29 -33.47
C THR A 354 11.89 6.23 -32.58
N LEU A 355 11.68 4.95 -32.87
CA LEU A 355 12.22 3.84 -32.10
C LEU A 355 13.74 3.89 -32.02
N ALA A 356 14.42 4.14 -33.14
CA ALA A 356 15.88 4.26 -33.15
C ALA A 356 16.36 5.42 -32.27
N ALA A 357 15.73 6.60 -32.37
CA ALA A 357 16.13 7.77 -31.61
C ALA A 357 15.84 7.67 -30.10
N VAL A 358 14.70 7.06 -29.71
CA VAL A 358 14.39 6.84 -28.29
C VAL A 358 15.29 5.76 -27.68
N MET A 359 15.63 4.70 -28.43
CA MET A 359 16.57 3.68 -27.97
C MET A 359 18.00 4.19 -27.85
N GLU A 360 18.39 5.20 -28.64
CA GLU A 360 19.69 5.86 -28.49
C GLU A 360 19.76 6.64 -27.17
N ARG A 361 18.65 7.23 -26.72
CA ARG A 361 18.59 8.08 -25.52
C ARG A 361 18.36 7.27 -24.25
N VAL A 362 17.37 6.37 -24.26
CA VAL A 362 17.04 5.47 -23.16
C VAL A 362 17.95 4.24 -23.22
N LYS A 363 18.99 4.24 -22.37
CA LYS A 363 20.05 3.22 -22.44
C LYS A 363 19.59 1.84 -22.00
N GLY A 364 18.60 1.81 -21.10
CA GLY A 364 18.08 0.61 -20.47
C GLY A 364 17.32 0.92 -19.19
N PRO A 365 16.79 -0.09 -18.50
CA PRO A 365 16.25 0.08 -17.16
C PRO A 365 17.22 0.75 -16.20
N ASP A 366 16.68 1.52 -15.26
CA ASP A 366 17.41 2.10 -14.14
C ASP A 366 16.69 1.73 -12.85
N PHE A 367 17.24 0.77 -12.12
CA PHE A 367 16.61 0.21 -10.94
C PHE A 367 16.96 1.03 -9.70
N PRO A 368 16.01 1.22 -8.76
CA PRO A 368 16.27 1.95 -7.53
C PRO A 368 17.33 1.28 -6.65
N THR A 369 17.55 -0.02 -6.83
CA THR A 369 18.55 -0.86 -6.14
C THR A 369 19.92 -0.87 -6.82
N ALA A 370 20.14 -0.02 -7.83
CA ALA A 370 21.36 0.01 -8.64
C ALA A 370 21.63 -1.35 -9.34
N GLY A 371 22.73 -2.02 -9.03
CA GLY A 371 23.15 -3.28 -9.62
C GLY A 371 23.71 -3.13 -11.03
N LEU A 372 23.87 -4.28 -11.68
CA LEU A 372 24.41 -4.40 -13.03
C LEU A 372 23.37 -5.01 -13.97
N ILE A 373 23.27 -4.51 -15.19
CA ILE A 373 22.62 -5.21 -16.31
C ILE A 373 23.72 -5.79 -17.21
N VAL A 374 23.60 -7.07 -17.53
CA VAL A 374 24.60 -7.79 -18.32
C VAL A 374 24.07 -8.06 -19.73
N GLY A 375 24.71 -7.45 -20.71
CA GLY A 375 24.33 -7.54 -22.11
C GLY A 375 23.23 -6.55 -22.50
N SER A 376 23.13 -6.27 -23.80
CA SER A 376 22.19 -5.30 -24.37
C SER A 376 21.03 -5.94 -25.14
N GLN A 377 21.12 -7.24 -25.48
CA GLN A 377 20.11 -7.90 -26.31
C GLN A 377 18.72 -7.91 -25.65
N GLY A 378 18.63 -8.28 -24.38
CA GLY A 378 17.36 -8.31 -23.65
C GLY A 378 16.68 -6.94 -23.53
N ILE A 379 17.47 -5.87 -23.47
CA ILE A 379 16.98 -4.48 -23.47
C ILE A 379 16.40 -4.15 -24.84
N ALA A 380 17.16 -4.44 -25.90
CA ALA A 380 16.74 -4.18 -27.27
C ALA A 380 15.46 -4.96 -27.65
N ASP A 381 15.36 -6.22 -27.24
CA ASP A 381 14.17 -7.06 -27.48
C ASP A 381 12.95 -6.48 -26.76
N ALA A 382 13.10 -6.06 -25.50
CA ALA A 382 12.03 -5.44 -24.72
C ALA A 382 11.52 -4.15 -25.38
N TYR A 383 12.41 -3.30 -25.90
CA TYR A 383 12.02 -2.04 -26.53
C TYR A 383 11.42 -2.22 -27.93
N LYS A 384 11.93 -3.17 -28.73
CA LYS A 384 11.47 -3.43 -30.09
C LYS A 384 10.19 -4.26 -30.17
N THR A 385 9.93 -5.14 -29.19
CA THR A 385 8.82 -6.10 -29.26
C THR A 385 7.86 -5.99 -28.07
N GLY A 386 8.23 -5.22 -27.06
CA GLY A 386 7.52 -5.15 -25.77
C GLY A 386 7.79 -6.35 -24.86
N ARG A 387 8.64 -7.32 -25.25
CA ARG A 387 9.04 -8.45 -24.42
C ARG A 387 10.54 -8.68 -24.48
N GLY A 388 11.16 -8.92 -23.34
CA GLY A 388 12.60 -9.18 -23.28
C GLY A 388 13.02 -9.79 -21.95
N SER A 389 14.18 -10.43 -21.93
CA SER A 389 14.74 -11.06 -20.73
C SER A 389 16.02 -10.30 -20.37
N ILE A 390 15.95 -9.41 -19.39
CA ILE A 390 17.04 -8.50 -19.01
C ILE A 390 17.79 -9.12 -17.85
N ARG A 391 19.02 -9.56 -18.09
CA ARG A 391 19.85 -10.21 -17.07
C ARG A 391 20.40 -9.17 -16.10
N MET A 392 20.06 -9.31 -14.82
CA MET A 392 20.53 -8.47 -13.72
C MET A 392 21.55 -9.23 -12.88
N ARG A 393 22.56 -8.50 -12.37
CA ARG A 393 23.55 -9.00 -11.40
C ARG A 393 23.70 -8.03 -10.24
N GLY A 394 23.95 -8.58 -9.06
CA GLY A 394 24.46 -7.81 -7.93
C GLY A 394 25.93 -7.44 -8.11
N VAL A 395 26.40 -6.51 -7.29
CA VAL A 395 27.81 -6.09 -7.26
C VAL A 395 28.54 -6.83 -6.15
N VAL A 396 29.70 -7.38 -6.50
CA VAL A 396 30.55 -8.13 -5.57
C VAL A 396 31.98 -7.62 -5.66
N GLU A 397 32.55 -7.33 -4.50
CA GLU A 397 33.95 -6.98 -4.33
C GLU A 397 34.70 -8.14 -3.67
N VAL A 398 35.98 -8.29 -4.01
CA VAL A 398 36.86 -9.29 -3.39
C VAL A 398 37.74 -8.58 -2.38
N GLU A 399 37.61 -8.96 -1.11
CA GLU A 399 38.43 -8.45 -0.01
C GLU A 399 39.32 -9.57 0.55
N GLU A 400 40.51 -9.21 1.02
CA GLU A 400 41.40 -10.13 1.74
C GLU A 400 41.60 -9.64 3.18
N ASP A 401 41.35 -10.51 4.15
CA ASP A 401 41.66 -10.24 5.55
C ASP A 401 43.18 -10.27 5.78
N SER A 402 43.63 -9.57 6.82
CA SER A 402 44.99 -9.57 7.39
C SER A 402 45.63 -10.96 7.59
N ARG A 403 44.82 -12.01 7.69
CA ARG A 403 45.23 -13.42 7.83
C ARG A 403 45.35 -14.17 6.49
N GLY A 404 45.22 -13.47 5.37
CA GLY A 404 45.26 -14.03 4.01
C GLY A 404 44.02 -14.83 3.63
N ARG A 405 42.86 -14.54 4.24
CA ARG A 405 41.59 -15.21 3.92
C ARG A 405 40.78 -14.31 2.99
N THR A 406 40.40 -14.84 1.84
CA THR A 406 39.61 -14.13 0.84
C THR A 406 38.11 -14.20 1.17
N SER A 407 37.42 -13.08 1.00
CA SER A 407 35.98 -12.93 1.20
C SER A 407 35.35 -12.24 -0.01
N LEU A 408 34.13 -12.66 -0.35
CA LEU A 408 33.29 -11.97 -1.33
C LEU A 408 32.34 -11.05 -0.58
N VAL A 409 32.37 -9.76 -0.88
CA VAL A 409 31.52 -8.75 -0.26
C VAL A 409 30.48 -8.31 -1.28
N ILE A 410 29.21 -8.62 -1.02
CA ILE A 410 28.09 -8.25 -1.87
C ILE A 410 27.57 -6.91 -1.37
N THR A 411 27.65 -5.88 -2.22
CA THR A 411 27.27 -4.49 -1.89
C THR A 411 25.95 -4.06 -2.52
N GLU A 412 25.53 -4.71 -3.60
CA GLU A 412 24.27 -4.42 -4.30
C GLU A 412 23.61 -5.72 -4.76
N LEU A 413 22.28 -5.75 -4.74
CA LEU A 413 21.48 -6.90 -5.18
C LEU A 413 20.56 -6.53 -6.35
N PRO A 414 20.16 -7.51 -7.19
CA PRO A 414 19.21 -7.26 -8.27
C PRO A 414 17.86 -6.73 -7.77
N TYR A 415 17.15 -6.04 -8.67
CA TYR A 415 15.86 -5.45 -8.35
C TYR A 415 14.83 -6.48 -7.84
N GLN A 416 14.08 -6.10 -6.79
CA GLN A 416 13.08 -6.93 -6.10
C GLN A 416 13.61 -8.19 -5.39
N VAL A 417 14.93 -8.38 -5.30
CA VAL A 417 15.51 -9.47 -4.49
C VAL A 417 15.51 -9.06 -3.01
N ASN A 418 14.82 -9.85 -2.19
CA ASN A 418 14.80 -9.65 -0.74
C ASN A 418 16.13 -10.15 -0.12
N HIS A 419 16.72 -9.34 0.76
CA HIS A 419 18.05 -9.63 1.33
C HIS A 419 18.06 -10.87 2.22
N ASP A 420 17.07 -11.04 3.10
CA ASP A 420 17.01 -12.16 4.04
C ASP A 420 16.77 -13.49 3.31
N ASN A 421 15.86 -13.49 2.34
CA ASN A 421 15.61 -14.66 1.49
C ASN A 421 16.85 -15.03 0.68
N PHE A 422 17.59 -14.03 0.20
CA PHE A 422 18.84 -14.25 -0.51
C PHE A 422 19.90 -14.91 0.37
N ILE A 423 20.14 -14.40 1.59
CA ILE A 423 21.08 -14.99 2.57
C ILE A 423 20.66 -16.42 2.92
N THR A 424 19.36 -16.63 3.18
CA THR A 424 18.79 -17.95 3.49
C THR A 424 19.03 -18.92 2.32
N SER A 425 18.83 -18.46 1.09
CA SER A 425 19.06 -19.30 -0.11
C SER A 425 20.53 -19.74 -0.23
N ILE A 426 21.49 -18.87 0.10
CA ILE A 426 22.92 -19.24 0.11
C ILE A 426 23.16 -20.33 1.15
N ALA A 427 22.65 -20.16 2.37
CA ALA A 427 22.82 -21.15 3.44
C ALA A 427 22.26 -22.53 3.05
N GLU A 428 21.10 -22.55 2.39
CA GLU A 428 20.52 -23.78 1.84
C GLU A 428 21.37 -24.41 0.73
N GLN A 429 21.85 -23.62 -0.24
CA GLN A 429 22.71 -24.14 -1.32
C GLN A 429 24.09 -24.63 -0.81
N VAL A 430 24.59 -24.08 0.30
CA VAL A 430 25.80 -24.58 0.99
C VAL A 430 25.50 -25.93 1.65
N ARG A 431 24.38 -26.04 2.39
CA ARG A 431 23.94 -27.28 3.04
C ARG A 431 23.70 -28.41 2.02
N ASP A 432 23.12 -28.08 0.87
CA ASP A 432 22.83 -29.02 -0.21
C ASP A 432 24.08 -29.36 -1.05
N GLY A 433 25.25 -28.82 -0.70
CA GLY A 433 26.54 -29.15 -1.31
C GLY A 433 26.84 -28.48 -2.65
N LYS A 434 25.97 -27.57 -3.14
CA LYS A 434 26.20 -26.87 -4.42
C LYS A 434 27.22 -25.74 -4.31
N LEU A 435 27.30 -25.08 -3.16
CA LEU A 435 28.25 -23.99 -2.89
C LEU A 435 29.39 -24.45 -1.95
N ALA A 436 30.11 -25.48 -2.35
CA ALA A 436 31.13 -26.12 -1.50
C ALA A 436 32.32 -25.23 -1.11
N GLY A 437 32.58 -24.13 -1.84
CA GLY A 437 33.69 -23.21 -1.59
C GLY A 437 33.43 -22.14 -0.51
N ILE A 438 32.19 -22.06 0.01
CA ILE A 438 31.82 -21.11 1.06
C ILE A 438 32.07 -21.74 2.44
N ALA A 439 32.69 -20.98 3.32
CA ALA A 439 32.99 -21.39 4.69
C ALA A 439 32.01 -20.77 5.70
N ASN A 440 31.66 -19.49 5.51
CA ASN A 440 30.75 -18.76 6.37
C ASN A 440 30.02 -17.67 5.57
N ILE A 441 28.85 -17.25 6.05
CA ILE A 441 28.11 -16.09 5.54
C ILE A 441 27.70 -15.21 6.73
N GLU A 442 27.92 -13.92 6.61
CA GLU A 442 27.61 -12.94 7.64
C GLU A 442 26.99 -11.70 7.00
N ASP A 443 25.90 -11.19 7.58
CA ASP A 443 25.32 -9.91 7.20
C ASP A 443 25.93 -8.81 8.07
N GLN A 444 26.68 -7.91 7.42
CA GLN A 444 27.30 -6.74 8.04
C GLN A 444 26.61 -5.44 7.57
N GLY A 445 25.40 -5.55 7.02
CA GLY A 445 24.59 -4.42 6.59
C GLY A 445 24.21 -3.49 7.75
N SER A 446 24.21 -2.19 7.48
CA SER A 446 23.66 -1.18 8.40
C SER A 446 23.19 0.04 7.61
N GLU A 447 22.41 0.94 8.24
CA GLU A 447 21.96 2.18 7.58
C GLU A 447 23.12 3.02 7.01
N ARG A 448 24.31 2.98 7.64
CA ARG A 448 25.45 3.79 7.23
C ARG A 448 26.23 3.21 6.05
N VAL A 449 26.35 1.89 5.97
CA VAL A 449 27.10 1.19 4.90
C VAL A 449 26.20 0.64 3.80
N GLY A 450 24.89 0.61 4.01
CA GLY A 450 23.95 -0.04 3.10
C GLY A 450 24.03 -1.56 3.20
N VAL A 451 23.79 -2.23 2.07
CA VAL A 451 23.88 -3.70 1.97
C VAL A 451 25.35 -4.10 1.99
N ARG A 452 25.72 -4.98 2.92
CA ARG A 452 27.08 -5.54 2.99
C ARG A 452 27.01 -6.98 3.48
N ILE A 453 26.86 -7.92 2.55
CA ILE A 453 26.82 -9.35 2.87
C ILE A 453 28.20 -9.93 2.59
N VAL A 454 28.85 -10.43 3.64
CA VAL A 454 30.20 -10.99 3.57
C VAL A 454 30.13 -12.50 3.50
N VAL A 455 30.65 -13.06 2.41
CA VAL A 455 30.74 -14.49 2.17
C VAL A 455 32.21 -14.91 2.28
N GLU A 456 32.57 -15.53 3.40
CA GLU A 456 33.93 -16.00 3.63
C GLU A 456 34.21 -17.29 2.86
N LEU A 457 35.31 -17.32 2.13
CA LEU A 457 35.71 -18.49 1.35
C LEU A 457 36.55 -19.48 2.17
N LYS A 458 36.57 -20.73 1.72
CA LYS A 458 37.56 -21.72 2.18
C LYS A 458 38.94 -21.41 1.60
N ARG A 459 40.01 -21.84 2.28
CA ARG A 459 41.41 -21.54 1.89
C ARG A 459 41.80 -22.06 0.51
N ASP A 460 41.15 -23.12 0.05
CA ASP A 460 41.36 -23.78 -1.23
C ASP A 460 40.41 -23.29 -2.34
N ALA A 461 39.47 -22.39 -2.01
CA ALA A 461 38.47 -21.92 -2.95
C ALA A 461 38.95 -20.71 -3.75
N VAL A 462 38.81 -20.77 -5.08
CA VAL A 462 39.09 -19.64 -5.97
C VAL A 462 37.89 -18.70 -6.01
N ALA A 463 38.08 -17.43 -5.63
CA ALA A 463 37.01 -16.43 -5.51
C ALA A 463 36.14 -16.32 -6.78
N LYS A 464 36.75 -16.31 -7.96
CA LYS A 464 36.04 -16.22 -9.25
C LYS A 464 35.12 -17.43 -9.51
N VAL A 465 35.55 -18.64 -9.12
CA VAL A 465 34.74 -19.87 -9.29
C VAL A 465 33.54 -19.86 -8.35
N VAL A 466 33.74 -19.45 -7.08
CA VAL A 466 32.65 -19.35 -6.12
C VAL A 466 31.64 -18.28 -6.52
N LEU A 467 32.13 -17.13 -7.02
CA LEU A 467 31.27 -16.07 -7.55
C LEU A 467 30.41 -16.55 -8.72
N ASN A 468 30.99 -17.29 -9.68
CA ASN A 468 30.23 -17.88 -10.78
C ASN A 468 29.17 -18.88 -10.29
N ASN A 469 29.50 -19.70 -9.30
CA ASN A 469 28.55 -20.62 -8.69
C ASN A 469 27.42 -19.87 -7.95
N LEU A 470 27.73 -18.74 -7.29
CA LEU A 470 26.71 -17.87 -6.70
C LEU A 470 25.76 -17.32 -7.78
N TYR A 471 26.28 -16.85 -8.92
CA TYR A 471 25.42 -16.41 -10.03
C TYR A 471 24.54 -17.53 -10.60
N LYS A 472 25.01 -18.78 -10.62
CA LYS A 472 24.25 -19.93 -11.16
C LYS A 472 23.17 -20.45 -10.21
N HIS A 473 23.44 -20.42 -8.91
CA HIS A 473 22.62 -21.10 -7.90
C HIS A 473 21.83 -20.18 -6.96
N THR A 474 22.00 -18.87 -7.08
CA THR A 474 21.33 -17.88 -6.22
C THR A 474 20.76 -16.74 -7.05
N GLN A 475 19.92 -15.91 -6.43
CA GLN A 475 19.35 -14.72 -7.06
C GLN A 475 20.35 -13.56 -7.19
N LEU A 476 21.64 -13.77 -6.90
CA LEU A 476 22.69 -12.78 -7.17
C LEU A 476 22.78 -12.44 -8.66
N GLN A 477 22.44 -13.39 -9.52
CA GLN A 477 22.09 -13.16 -10.92
C GLN A 477 20.66 -13.65 -11.16
N THR A 478 19.83 -12.80 -11.72
CA THR A 478 18.45 -13.17 -12.07
C THR A 478 18.05 -12.48 -13.37
N SER A 479 16.99 -12.95 -14.02
CA SER A 479 16.47 -12.30 -15.22
C SER A 479 15.19 -11.55 -14.90
N PHE A 480 15.14 -10.28 -15.29
CA PHE A 480 13.93 -9.50 -15.33
C PHE A 480 13.20 -9.78 -16.65
N GLY A 481 12.10 -10.55 -16.57
CA GLY A 481 11.22 -10.79 -17.71
C GLY A 481 10.37 -9.55 -17.99
N ALA A 482 10.86 -8.65 -18.82
CA ALA A 482 10.14 -7.45 -19.24
C ALA A 482 8.93 -7.84 -20.09
N ASN A 483 7.76 -7.34 -19.71
CA ASN A 483 6.54 -7.43 -20.50
C ASN A 483 5.81 -6.08 -20.45
N MET A 484 5.97 -5.32 -21.54
CA MET A 484 5.54 -3.95 -21.72
C MET A 484 4.05 -3.86 -22.09
N LEU A 485 3.20 -4.43 -21.23
CA LEU A 485 1.74 -4.48 -21.40
C LEU A 485 1.09 -3.32 -20.65
N SER A 486 0.30 -2.50 -21.34
CA SER A 486 -0.44 -1.38 -20.76
C SER A 486 -1.82 -1.23 -21.39
N ILE A 487 -2.68 -0.43 -20.78
CA ILE A 487 -4.02 -0.12 -21.30
C ILE A 487 -3.91 1.13 -22.17
N VAL A 488 -4.36 1.03 -23.42
CA VAL A 488 -4.51 2.15 -24.35
C VAL A 488 -5.97 2.17 -24.79
N ASP A 489 -6.68 3.27 -24.53
CA ASP A 489 -8.10 3.43 -24.85
C ASP A 489 -8.99 2.28 -24.32
N GLY A 490 -8.71 1.83 -23.10
CA GLY A 490 -9.43 0.71 -22.46
C GLY A 490 -9.04 -0.70 -22.95
N VAL A 491 -8.11 -0.81 -23.91
CA VAL A 491 -7.67 -2.10 -24.47
C VAL A 491 -6.24 -2.44 -24.02
N PRO A 492 -5.99 -3.65 -23.48
CA PRO A 492 -4.64 -4.10 -23.17
C PRO A 492 -3.80 -4.30 -24.44
N ARG A 493 -2.67 -3.62 -24.55
CA ARG A 493 -1.74 -3.72 -25.69
C ARG A 493 -0.30 -3.89 -25.21
N THR A 494 0.43 -4.80 -25.84
CA THR A 494 1.89 -4.86 -25.71
C THR A 494 2.48 -3.76 -26.58
N LEU A 495 3.23 -2.84 -25.96
CA LEU A 495 3.77 -1.67 -26.63
C LEU A 495 5.29 -1.74 -26.75
N ARG A 496 5.79 -1.14 -27.82
CA ARG A 496 7.21 -0.79 -27.98
C ARG A 496 7.54 0.51 -27.24
N LEU A 497 8.83 0.82 -27.12
CA LEU A 497 9.28 2.03 -26.43
C LEU A 497 8.83 3.32 -27.13
N ASP A 498 8.90 3.38 -28.46
CA ASP A 498 8.43 4.51 -29.27
C ASP A 498 6.95 4.82 -29.03
N GLN A 499 6.14 3.76 -28.99
CA GLN A 499 4.69 3.88 -28.77
C GLN A 499 4.39 4.42 -27.37
N MET A 500 5.07 3.93 -26.33
CA MET A 500 4.88 4.43 -24.97
C MET A 500 5.24 5.92 -24.84
N ILE A 501 6.34 6.35 -25.47
CA ILE A 501 6.74 7.76 -25.48
C ILE A 501 5.73 8.60 -26.27
N ARG A 502 5.24 8.13 -27.43
CA ARG A 502 4.25 8.85 -28.23
C ARG A 502 2.91 9.00 -27.52
N TYR A 503 2.36 7.93 -26.93
CA TYR A 503 1.11 8.05 -26.15
C TYR A 503 1.26 8.98 -24.96
N TYR A 504 2.43 8.99 -24.32
CA TYR A 504 2.72 9.96 -23.26
C TYR A 504 2.73 11.40 -23.79
N VAL A 505 3.40 11.66 -24.91
CA VAL A 505 3.43 12.99 -25.56
C VAL A 505 2.04 13.44 -25.98
N GLU A 506 1.24 12.56 -26.57
CA GLU A 506 -0.15 12.83 -26.96
C GLU A 506 -1.00 13.21 -25.75
N HIS A 507 -0.86 12.47 -24.64
CA HIS A 507 -1.53 12.80 -23.37
C HIS A 507 -1.11 14.17 -22.84
N GLN A 508 0.20 14.50 -22.86
CA GLN A 508 0.66 15.82 -22.43
C GLN A 508 0.11 16.94 -23.31
N LEU A 509 0.05 16.75 -24.63
CA LEU A 509 -0.53 17.75 -25.53
C LEU A 509 -2.03 17.95 -25.28
N ASP A 510 -2.79 16.88 -25.06
CA ASP A 510 -4.21 16.99 -24.69
C ASP A 510 -4.39 17.76 -23.38
N VAL A 511 -3.59 17.44 -22.35
CA VAL A 511 -3.58 18.16 -21.07
C VAL A 511 -3.32 19.66 -21.27
N ILE A 512 -2.31 20.06 -22.06
CA ILE A 512 -2.02 21.47 -22.34
C ILE A 512 -3.15 22.15 -23.10
N ILE A 513 -3.74 21.49 -24.10
CA ILE A 513 -4.86 22.05 -24.87
C ILE A 513 -6.08 22.25 -23.98
N ARG A 514 -6.45 21.25 -23.16
CA ARG A 514 -7.57 21.32 -22.21
C ARG A 514 -7.37 22.43 -21.19
N ARG A 515 -6.18 22.49 -20.57
CA ARG A 515 -5.78 23.55 -19.64
C ARG A 515 -5.93 24.94 -20.26
N THR A 516 -5.40 25.11 -21.47
CA THR A 516 -5.43 26.39 -22.18
C THR A 516 -6.87 26.80 -22.54
N ARG A 517 -7.72 25.85 -22.96
CA ARG A 517 -9.16 26.09 -23.18
C ARG A 517 -9.89 26.48 -21.89
N TYR A 518 -9.60 25.80 -20.79
CA TYR A 518 -10.18 26.11 -19.48
C TYR A 518 -9.82 27.53 -19.04
N ARG A 519 -8.53 27.88 -19.07
CA ARG A 519 -8.03 29.21 -18.74
C ARG A 519 -8.62 30.27 -19.66
N LEU A 520 -8.70 30.01 -20.97
CA LEU A 520 -9.31 30.93 -21.94
C LEU A 520 -10.79 31.18 -21.64
N ARG A 521 -11.55 30.14 -21.30
CA ARG A 521 -12.96 30.27 -20.93
C ARG A 521 -13.12 31.10 -19.65
N LYS A 522 -12.32 30.82 -18.61
CA LYS A 522 -12.34 31.57 -17.35
C LYS A 522 -11.86 33.01 -17.50
N ALA A 523 -10.85 33.25 -18.32
CA ALA A 523 -10.36 34.58 -18.64
C ALA A 523 -11.43 35.38 -19.39
N ASN A 524 -12.12 34.78 -20.37
CA ASN A 524 -13.23 35.41 -21.08
C ASN A 524 -14.43 35.73 -20.17
N GLU A 525 -14.84 34.79 -19.30
CA GLU A 525 -15.88 35.03 -18.28
C GLU A 525 -15.52 36.24 -17.40
N ARG A 526 -14.26 36.32 -16.95
CA ARG A 526 -13.77 37.42 -16.12
C ARG A 526 -13.68 38.74 -16.88
N ALA A 527 -13.16 38.73 -18.10
CA ALA A 527 -13.06 39.90 -18.97
C ALA A 527 -14.46 40.45 -19.28
N HIS A 528 -15.43 39.58 -19.52
CA HIS A 528 -16.83 39.95 -19.73
C HIS A 528 -17.38 40.74 -18.53
N ILE A 529 -17.19 40.27 -17.31
CA ILE A 529 -17.58 41.01 -16.11
C ILE A 529 -16.84 42.35 -16.00
N LEU A 530 -15.52 42.35 -16.18
CA LEU A 530 -14.71 43.57 -16.09
C LEU A 530 -15.14 44.63 -17.10
N ARG A 531 -15.52 44.26 -18.34
CA ARG A 531 -16.07 45.18 -19.34
C ARG A 531 -17.35 45.86 -18.84
N GLY A 532 -18.25 45.09 -18.21
CA GLY A 532 -19.47 45.64 -17.60
C GLY A 532 -19.16 46.61 -16.46
N LEU A 533 -18.19 46.25 -15.60
CA LEU A 533 -17.77 47.14 -14.50
C LEU A 533 -17.12 48.43 -15.02
N VAL A 534 -16.26 48.36 -16.05
CA VAL A 534 -15.66 49.55 -16.65
C VAL A 534 -16.74 50.47 -17.25
N LYS A 535 -17.71 49.92 -18.00
CA LYS A 535 -18.86 50.70 -18.48
C LYS A 535 -19.62 51.40 -17.34
N ALA A 536 -19.83 50.71 -16.21
CA ALA A 536 -20.45 51.30 -15.03
C ALA A 536 -19.58 52.39 -14.37
N LEU A 537 -18.25 52.27 -14.42
CA LEU A 537 -17.35 53.30 -13.91
C LEU A 537 -17.34 54.56 -14.79
N ASP A 538 -17.50 54.39 -16.10
CA ASP A 538 -17.59 55.50 -17.07
C ASP A 538 -18.89 56.30 -16.93
N ALA A 539 -19.99 55.65 -16.53
CA ALA A 539 -21.31 56.24 -16.31
C ALA A 539 -21.78 56.14 -14.84
N LEU A 540 -20.85 56.37 -13.90
CA LEU A 540 -21.05 56.06 -12.48
C LEU A 540 -22.19 56.86 -11.83
N ASP A 541 -22.32 58.13 -12.17
CA ASP A 541 -23.35 58.99 -11.59
C ASP A 541 -24.76 58.57 -12.06
N GLU A 542 -24.91 58.24 -13.34
CA GLU A 542 -26.13 57.71 -13.95
C GLU A 542 -26.51 56.35 -13.35
N VAL A 543 -25.54 55.47 -13.17
CA VAL A 543 -25.72 54.15 -12.54
C VAL A 543 -26.22 54.29 -11.10
N ILE A 544 -25.59 55.15 -10.29
CA ILE A 544 -26.01 55.39 -8.89
C ILE A 544 -27.41 56.02 -8.84
N ALA A 545 -27.71 56.97 -9.73
CA ALA A 545 -29.02 57.61 -9.80
C ALA A 545 -30.12 56.59 -10.16
N LEU A 546 -29.89 55.75 -11.16
CA LEU A 546 -30.81 54.71 -11.60
C LEU A 546 -31.09 53.69 -10.48
N ILE A 547 -30.04 53.20 -9.81
CA ILE A 547 -30.18 52.24 -8.70
C ILE A 547 -30.97 52.87 -7.54
N ARG A 548 -30.72 54.13 -7.20
CA ARG A 548 -31.43 54.84 -6.12
C ARG A 548 -32.88 55.18 -6.46
N ALA A 549 -33.20 55.37 -7.74
CA ALA A 549 -34.56 55.67 -8.22
C ALA A 549 -35.43 54.41 -8.39
N SER A 550 -34.80 53.24 -8.48
CA SER A 550 -35.48 51.96 -8.66
C SER A 550 -36.09 51.45 -7.36
N GLU A 551 -37.34 50.98 -7.41
CA GLU A 551 -38.06 50.47 -6.22
C GLU A 551 -37.57 49.07 -5.78
N THR A 552 -37.10 48.26 -6.74
CA THR A 552 -36.58 46.90 -6.49
C THR A 552 -35.27 46.65 -7.23
N VAL A 553 -34.53 45.64 -6.77
CA VAL A 553 -33.27 45.20 -7.39
C VAL A 553 -33.50 44.72 -8.83
N ASP A 554 -34.64 44.08 -9.12
CA ASP A 554 -34.96 43.58 -10.46
C ASP A 554 -35.22 44.73 -11.46
N ILE A 555 -35.89 45.80 -11.01
CA ILE A 555 -36.08 47.02 -11.81
C ILE A 555 -34.73 47.69 -12.07
N ALA A 556 -33.87 47.81 -11.05
CA ALA A 556 -32.53 48.35 -11.21
C ALA A 556 -31.70 47.53 -12.20
N ARG A 557 -31.76 46.19 -12.12
CA ARG A 557 -31.06 45.29 -13.05
C ARG A 557 -31.50 45.48 -14.49
N ALA A 558 -32.81 45.48 -14.75
CA ALA A 558 -33.34 45.69 -16.10
C ALA A 558 -32.97 47.08 -16.65
N GLY A 559 -33.00 48.12 -15.80
CA GLY A 559 -32.56 49.46 -16.18
C GLY A 559 -31.06 49.56 -16.47
N LEU A 560 -30.21 48.85 -15.72
CA LEU A 560 -28.76 48.81 -15.98
C LEU A 560 -28.42 48.09 -17.30
N ILE A 561 -29.15 47.02 -17.62
CA ILE A 561 -29.05 46.30 -18.90
C ILE A 561 -29.30 47.27 -20.06
N GLU A 562 -30.38 48.05 -20.00
CA GLU A 562 -30.74 49.01 -21.05
C GLU A 562 -29.77 50.21 -21.09
N LEU A 563 -29.39 50.76 -19.94
CA LEU A 563 -28.54 51.96 -19.85
C LEU A 563 -27.13 51.73 -20.40
N LEU A 564 -26.52 50.58 -20.05
CA LEU A 564 -25.11 50.31 -20.36
C LEU A 564 -24.94 49.36 -21.56
N ASP A 565 -26.02 48.85 -22.13
CA ASP A 565 -26.02 47.81 -23.17
C ASP A 565 -25.14 46.61 -22.73
N ILE A 566 -25.58 45.98 -21.63
CA ILE A 566 -24.89 44.87 -20.95
C ILE A 566 -25.86 43.71 -20.71
N ASP A 567 -25.34 42.53 -20.41
CA ASP A 567 -26.18 41.38 -20.08
C ASP A 567 -26.53 41.28 -18.58
N GLU A 568 -27.35 40.29 -18.24
CA GLU A 568 -27.83 40.10 -16.87
C GLU A 568 -26.70 39.79 -15.88
N ILE A 569 -25.68 39.03 -16.29
CA ILE A 569 -24.57 38.63 -15.42
C ILE A 569 -23.70 39.87 -15.11
N GLN A 570 -23.45 40.72 -16.09
CA GLN A 570 -22.75 41.99 -15.91
C GLN A 570 -23.55 42.94 -15.02
N ALA A 571 -24.86 43.11 -15.26
CA ALA A 571 -25.72 43.97 -14.46
C ALA A 571 -25.76 43.51 -12.99
N GLN A 572 -25.84 42.19 -12.75
CA GLN A 572 -25.76 41.62 -11.41
C GLN A 572 -24.40 41.92 -10.75
N ALA A 573 -23.29 41.75 -11.48
CA ALA A 573 -21.96 42.06 -10.96
C ALA A 573 -21.78 43.55 -10.57
N ILE A 574 -22.45 44.47 -11.28
CA ILE A 574 -22.47 45.90 -10.93
C ILE A 574 -23.28 46.13 -9.66
N LEU A 575 -24.44 45.48 -9.52
CA LEU A 575 -25.28 45.57 -8.31
C LEU A 575 -24.56 45.00 -7.07
N ASP A 576 -23.75 43.95 -7.25
CA ASP A 576 -22.95 43.34 -6.18
C ASP A 576 -21.67 44.13 -5.86
N MET A 577 -21.41 45.22 -6.58
CA MET A 577 -20.24 46.05 -6.36
C MET A 577 -20.32 46.76 -5.01
N GLN A 578 -19.24 46.66 -4.24
CA GLN A 578 -19.13 47.31 -2.94
C GLN A 578 -18.62 48.75 -3.09
N LEU A 579 -19.15 49.67 -2.28
CA LEU A 579 -18.78 51.10 -2.30
C LEU A 579 -17.27 51.37 -2.21
N ARG A 580 -16.50 50.49 -1.55
CA ARG A 580 -15.02 50.59 -1.47
C ARG A 580 -14.33 50.52 -2.84
N ARG A 581 -14.93 49.86 -3.83
CA ARG A 581 -14.42 49.74 -5.20
C ARG A 581 -14.48 51.05 -5.98
N LEU A 582 -15.24 52.04 -5.50
CA LEU A 582 -15.36 53.36 -6.11
C LEU A 582 -14.17 54.29 -5.79
N ALA A 583 -13.31 53.91 -4.85
CA ALA A 583 -12.07 54.64 -4.58
C ALA A 583 -11.21 54.71 -5.84
N ALA A 584 -10.54 55.85 -6.08
CA ALA A 584 -9.81 56.11 -7.33
C ALA A 584 -8.80 55.00 -7.70
N LEU A 585 -8.08 54.47 -6.72
CA LEU A 585 -7.13 53.37 -6.92
C LEU A 585 -7.81 52.06 -7.34
N GLU A 586 -8.96 51.74 -6.75
CA GLU A 586 -9.70 50.51 -7.08
C GLU A 586 -10.37 50.59 -8.45
N ARG A 587 -10.81 51.78 -8.87
CA ARG A 587 -11.29 52.02 -10.24
C ARG A 587 -10.17 51.78 -11.26
N GLN A 588 -8.99 52.37 -11.03
CA GLN A 588 -7.84 52.16 -11.90
C GLN A 588 -7.46 50.68 -11.96
N ARG A 589 -7.49 49.98 -10.81
CA ARG A 589 -7.22 48.55 -10.74
C ARG A 589 -8.16 47.71 -11.61
N ILE A 590 -9.45 48.05 -11.69
CA ILE A 590 -10.41 47.35 -12.56
C ILE A 590 -10.03 47.53 -14.04
N VAL A 591 -9.64 48.74 -14.44
CA VAL A 591 -9.18 49.03 -15.80
C VAL A 591 -7.87 48.30 -16.12
N ASP A 592 -6.92 48.31 -15.20
CA ASP A 592 -5.64 47.60 -15.35
C ASP A 592 -5.84 46.08 -15.41
N ASP A 593 -6.75 45.53 -14.59
CA ASP A 593 -7.10 44.12 -14.59
C ASP A 593 -7.78 43.71 -15.91
N LEU A 594 -8.59 44.59 -16.51
CA LEU A 594 -9.16 44.37 -17.85
C LEU A 594 -8.06 44.32 -18.92
N ALA A 595 -7.13 45.28 -18.90
CA ALA A 595 -6.02 45.28 -19.87
C ALA A 595 -5.12 44.03 -19.74
N LYS A 596 -4.87 43.58 -18.51
CA LYS A 596 -4.10 42.36 -18.25
C LYS A 596 -4.81 41.11 -18.75
N ILE A 597 -6.11 40.97 -18.44
CA ILE A 597 -6.86 39.77 -18.85
C ILE A 597 -7.03 39.70 -20.36
N GLU A 598 -7.13 40.84 -21.06
CA GLU A 598 -7.18 40.87 -22.53
C GLU A 598 -5.85 40.47 -23.16
N ALA A 599 -4.72 40.87 -22.56
CA ALA A 599 -3.40 40.37 -22.98
C ALA A 599 -3.25 38.88 -22.72
N GLU A 600 -3.76 38.38 -21.59
CA GLU A 600 -3.77 36.94 -21.26
C GLU A 600 -4.64 36.14 -22.25
N ILE A 601 -5.84 36.63 -22.58
CA ILE A 601 -6.72 36.02 -23.59
C ILE A 601 -6.00 35.90 -24.93
N ALA A 602 -5.35 36.97 -25.40
CA ALA A 602 -4.62 36.96 -26.66
C ALA A 602 -3.47 35.94 -26.66
N ASP A 603 -2.75 35.78 -25.55
CA ASP A 603 -1.72 34.76 -25.42
C ASP A 603 -2.30 33.33 -25.42
N LEU A 604 -3.38 33.10 -24.69
CA LEU A 604 -4.07 31.80 -24.63
C LEU A 604 -4.65 31.40 -26.00
N GLU A 605 -5.23 32.34 -26.75
CA GLU A 605 -5.69 32.13 -28.12
C GLU A 605 -4.53 31.78 -29.06
N ASP A 606 -3.39 32.46 -28.93
CA ASP A 606 -2.19 32.18 -29.73
C ASP A 606 -1.60 30.79 -29.41
N ILE A 607 -1.63 30.36 -28.14
CA ILE A 607 -1.23 29.00 -27.75
C ILE A 607 -2.15 27.96 -28.39
N LEU A 608 -3.47 28.18 -28.39
CA LEU A 608 -4.43 27.24 -29.02
C LEU A 608 -4.27 27.19 -30.55
N ALA A 609 -3.91 28.31 -31.17
CA ALA A 609 -3.73 28.40 -32.62
C ALA A 609 -2.41 27.77 -33.12
N LYS A 610 -1.37 27.70 -32.28
CA LYS A 610 -0.02 27.26 -32.66
C LYS A 610 0.40 25.96 -31.97
N PRO A 611 0.32 24.80 -32.66
CA PRO A 611 0.80 23.52 -32.12
C PRO A 611 2.27 23.55 -31.69
N GLU A 612 3.13 24.32 -32.36
CA GLU A 612 4.53 24.48 -31.93
C GLU A 612 4.67 25.13 -30.55
N ARG A 613 3.78 26.08 -30.19
CA ARG A 613 3.77 26.67 -28.85
C ARG A 613 3.34 25.65 -27.80
N GLN A 614 2.35 24.82 -28.11
CA GLN A 614 1.89 23.75 -27.22
C GLN A 614 3.02 22.76 -26.92
N ARG A 615 3.74 22.31 -27.96
CA ARG A 615 4.92 21.45 -27.80
C ARG A 615 6.04 22.13 -27.01
N GLY A 616 6.29 23.42 -27.28
CA GLY A 616 7.25 24.22 -26.51
C GLY A 616 6.92 24.27 -25.02
N ILE A 617 5.66 24.50 -24.67
CA ILE A 617 5.19 24.50 -23.27
C ILE A 617 5.44 23.15 -22.60
N VAL A 618 5.10 22.03 -23.26
CA VAL A 618 5.35 20.69 -22.71
C VAL A 618 6.84 20.48 -22.46
N ARG A 619 7.70 20.86 -23.42
CA ARG A 619 9.16 20.74 -23.31
C ARG A 619 9.69 21.56 -22.15
N ASP A 620 9.30 22.83 -22.06
CA ASP A 620 9.85 23.76 -21.09
C ASP A 620 9.41 23.39 -19.65
N GLU A 621 8.13 22.98 -19.47
CA GLU A 621 7.61 22.54 -18.17
C GLU A 621 8.20 21.19 -17.74
N LEU A 622 8.35 20.22 -18.65
CA LEU A 622 9.04 18.96 -18.34
C LEU A 622 10.54 19.18 -18.05
N GLY A 623 11.18 20.10 -18.76
CA GLY A 623 12.56 20.53 -18.50
C GLY A 623 12.73 21.04 -17.06
N GLU A 624 11.83 21.93 -16.61
CA GLU A 624 11.83 22.42 -15.23
C GLU A 624 11.70 21.29 -14.19
N ILE A 625 10.83 20.30 -14.46
CA ILE A 625 10.63 19.14 -13.58
C ILE A 625 11.91 18.30 -13.51
N VAL A 626 12.54 18.03 -14.65
CA VAL A 626 13.74 17.21 -14.77
C VAL A 626 14.95 17.89 -14.15
N ASP A 627 15.09 19.21 -14.30
CA ASP A 627 16.15 19.98 -13.66
C ASP A 627 16.04 19.96 -12.13
N LYS A 628 14.81 19.97 -11.59
CA LYS A 628 14.57 19.93 -10.13
C LYS A 628 14.62 18.53 -9.53
N HIS A 629 14.20 17.51 -10.27
CA HIS A 629 13.93 16.17 -9.73
C HIS A 629 14.69 15.03 -10.41
N GLY A 630 15.39 15.27 -11.50
CA GLY A 630 16.20 14.27 -12.19
C GLY A 630 17.44 13.89 -11.37
N ASP A 631 17.72 12.59 -11.30
CA ASP A 631 18.88 12.02 -10.63
C ASP A 631 19.82 11.28 -11.60
N ASP A 632 21.01 10.93 -11.10
CA ASP A 632 22.01 10.19 -11.87
C ASP A 632 21.59 8.72 -12.01
N ARG A 633 21.95 8.11 -13.15
CA ARG A 633 21.74 6.67 -13.39
C ARG A 633 22.41 5.83 -12.30
N ARG A 634 21.66 4.90 -11.72
CA ARG A 634 22.13 4.00 -10.66
C ARG A 634 22.62 2.68 -11.23
N THR A 635 21.83 2.05 -12.10
CA THR A 635 22.16 0.74 -12.67
C THR A 635 23.19 0.86 -13.79
N ARG A 636 24.30 0.12 -13.67
CA ARG A 636 25.37 0.10 -14.69
C ARG A 636 25.12 -0.99 -15.72
N ILE A 637 25.27 -0.66 -17.00
CA ILE A 637 25.13 -1.63 -18.10
C ILE A 637 26.53 -2.08 -18.52
N VAL A 638 26.79 -3.39 -18.43
CA VAL A 638 28.07 -4.00 -18.82
C VAL A 638 27.87 -4.92 -20.01
N ALA A 639 28.89 -5.02 -20.87
CA ALA A 639 28.89 -5.98 -21.97
C ALA A 639 28.78 -7.41 -21.40
N ALA A 640 28.11 -8.29 -22.15
CA ALA A 640 28.10 -9.69 -21.78
C ALA A 640 29.51 -10.26 -22.01
N ASP A 641 30.19 -10.64 -20.92
CA ASP A 641 31.26 -11.63 -21.03
C ASP A 641 30.64 -12.91 -21.58
N GLY A 642 31.29 -13.51 -22.58
CA GLY A 642 30.81 -14.72 -23.26
C GLY A 642 30.34 -15.79 -22.26
N ASP A 643 29.31 -16.54 -22.63
CA ASP A 643 28.70 -17.55 -21.75
C ASP A 643 29.80 -18.46 -21.15
N VAL A 644 29.82 -18.49 -19.81
CA VAL A 644 30.71 -19.34 -19.02
C VAL A 644 30.42 -20.79 -19.41
N SER A 645 31.38 -21.47 -20.04
CA SER A 645 31.23 -22.87 -20.36
C SER A 645 31.40 -23.72 -19.10
N ASP A 646 30.82 -24.92 -19.08
CA ASP A 646 31.00 -25.84 -17.94
C ASP A 646 32.48 -26.18 -17.71
N GLU A 647 33.37 -25.94 -18.69
CA GLU A 647 34.82 -26.08 -18.54
C GLU A 647 35.40 -25.05 -17.55
N ASP A 648 34.91 -23.80 -17.51
CA ASP A 648 35.40 -22.75 -16.59
C ASP A 648 35.06 -22.99 -15.11
N LEU A 649 34.20 -23.98 -14.82
CA LEU A 649 33.82 -24.41 -13.47
C LEU A 649 34.82 -25.38 -12.84
N ILE A 650 35.72 -25.96 -13.63
CA ILE A 650 36.71 -26.92 -13.17
C ILE A 650 37.99 -26.16 -12.80
N ALA A 651 38.60 -26.46 -11.66
CA ALA A 651 39.91 -25.88 -11.36
C ALA A 651 40.96 -26.41 -12.34
N ARG A 652 41.74 -25.52 -12.96
CA ARG A 652 42.85 -25.90 -13.83
C ARG A 652 43.96 -26.54 -13.00
N GLU A 653 44.06 -27.87 -13.06
CA GLU A 653 45.03 -28.67 -12.34
C GLU A 653 45.72 -29.63 -13.32
N ASP A 654 47.02 -29.89 -13.11
CA ASP A 654 47.73 -30.91 -13.89
C ASP A 654 47.40 -32.30 -13.34
N VAL A 655 46.87 -33.17 -14.20
CA VAL A 655 46.46 -34.53 -13.85
C VAL A 655 47.17 -35.55 -14.71
N VAL A 656 47.36 -36.72 -14.12
CA VAL A 656 47.85 -37.91 -14.81
C VAL A 656 46.64 -38.80 -15.11
N VAL A 657 46.41 -39.07 -16.39
CA VAL A 657 45.37 -39.99 -16.85
C VAL A 657 46.02 -41.33 -17.19
N THR A 658 45.53 -42.39 -16.58
CA THR A 658 45.97 -43.77 -16.83
C THR A 658 44.81 -44.57 -17.38
N ILE A 659 44.98 -45.15 -18.57
CA ILE A 659 44.00 -46.02 -19.22
C ILE A 659 44.64 -47.40 -19.38
N THR A 660 43.98 -48.44 -18.87
CA THR A 660 44.43 -49.82 -18.99
C THR A 660 43.87 -50.49 -20.25
N GLU A 661 44.47 -51.61 -20.68
CA GLU A 661 43.99 -52.35 -21.87
C GLU A 661 42.56 -52.88 -21.72
N THR A 662 42.11 -53.13 -20.48
CA THR A 662 40.72 -53.55 -20.21
C THR A 662 39.72 -52.39 -20.24
N GLY A 663 40.17 -51.17 -20.54
CA GLY A 663 39.32 -49.98 -20.64
C GLY A 663 39.08 -49.26 -19.32
N TYR A 664 39.82 -49.59 -18.25
CA TYR A 664 39.73 -48.87 -16.98
C TYR A 664 40.51 -47.55 -17.07
N ALA A 665 39.79 -46.44 -17.04
CA ALA A 665 40.36 -45.09 -17.02
C ALA A 665 40.31 -44.50 -15.61
N LYS A 666 41.44 -43.97 -15.14
CA LYS A 666 41.55 -43.30 -13.84
C LYS A 666 42.36 -42.01 -13.94
N ARG A 667 41.86 -40.95 -13.29
CA ARG A 667 42.58 -39.67 -13.11
C ARG A 667 43.23 -39.60 -11.72
N THR A 668 44.46 -39.12 -11.64
CA THR A 668 45.19 -38.90 -10.38
C THR A 668 45.93 -37.57 -10.44
N LYS A 669 45.92 -36.76 -9.37
CA LYS A 669 46.69 -35.51 -9.32
C LYS A 669 48.19 -35.80 -9.41
N THR A 670 48.94 -34.97 -10.14
CA THR A 670 50.40 -35.08 -10.29
C THR A 670 51.14 -35.07 -8.96
N ASP A 671 50.66 -34.31 -7.96
CA ASP A 671 51.26 -34.22 -6.62
C ASP A 671 51.29 -35.57 -5.86
N LEU A 672 50.35 -36.47 -6.16
CA LEU A 672 50.30 -37.81 -5.57
C LEU A 672 51.30 -38.77 -6.23
N TYR A 673 51.86 -38.39 -7.38
CA TYR A 673 52.82 -39.16 -8.15
C TYR A 673 54.26 -38.73 -7.79
N ARG A 674 54.71 -39.11 -6.59
CA ARG A 674 56.05 -38.75 -6.09
C ARG A 674 57.14 -39.48 -6.88
N SER A 675 58.05 -38.74 -7.52
CA SER A 675 59.20 -39.34 -8.20
C SER A 675 60.16 -39.98 -7.18
N GLN A 676 60.47 -41.26 -7.31
CA GLN A 676 61.57 -41.92 -6.60
C GLN A 676 62.77 -42.02 -7.55
N LYS A 677 63.90 -41.40 -7.19
CA LYS A 677 65.16 -41.52 -7.97
C LYS A 677 65.74 -42.92 -7.78
N ARG A 678 66.06 -43.56 -8.92
CA ARG A 678 66.74 -44.87 -9.16
C ARG A 678 65.85 -46.12 -9.12
N GLY A 679 65.46 -46.58 -10.32
CA GLY A 679 65.63 -47.98 -10.74
C GLY A 679 64.87 -49.09 -10.00
N GLY A 680 63.78 -48.79 -9.31
CA GLY A 680 62.88 -49.79 -8.72
C GLY A 680 61.49 -49.73 -9.37
N LYS A 681 60.86 -50.89 -9.62
CA LYS A 681 59.44 -50.98 -10.00
C LYS A 681 58.62 -50.10 -9.05
N GLY A 682 58.06 -49.02 -9.59
CA GLY A 682 57.40 -47.96 -8.83
C GLY A 682 56.23 -48.47 -8.00
N VAL A 683 56.09 -47.86 -6.84
CA VAL A 683 55.08 -48.08 -5.79
C VAL A 683 53.69 -48.39 -6.36
N GLN A 684 53.02 -49.40 -5.79
CA GLN A 684 51.63 -49.77 -6.06
C GLN A 684 50.69 -48.56 -5.93
N GLY A 685 50.50 -47.85 -7.04
CA GLY A 685 49.45 -46.87 -7.22
C GLY A 685 48.12 -47.59 -7.46
N ALA A 686 47.50 -48.04 -6.38
CA ALA A 686 46.23 -48.77 -6.32
C ALA A 686 46.28 -50.25 -6.74
N GLY A 687 45.60 -51.10 -5.96
CA GLY A 687 45.33 -52.48 -6.34
C GLY A 687 44.44 -52.52 -7.57
N LEU A 688 45.04 -52.62 -8.75
CA LEU A 688 44.36 -53.10 -9.94
C LEU A 688 43.83 -54.51 -9.66
N LYS A 689 42.68 -54.88 -10.24
CA LYS A 689 42.34 -56.31 -10.34
C LYS A 689 43.54 -57.01 -10.99
N GLN A 690 43.93 -58.16 -10.44
CA GLN A 690 45.14 -58.91 -10.80
C GLN A 690 45.39 -58.88 -12.33
N ASP A 691 46.59 -58.41 -12.70
CA ASP A 691 47.17 -58.42 -14.05
C ASP A 691 46.62 -57.44 -15.12
N ASP A 692 46.14 -56.25 -14.74
CA ASP A 692 45.80 -55.20 -15.71
C ASP A 692 47.01 -54.30 -16.05
N ILE A 693 47.33 -54.15 -17.35
CA ILE A 693 48.50 -53.41 -17.86
C ILE A 693 48.06 -52.02 -18.36
N VAL A 694 48.88 -50.99 -18.07
CA VAL A 694 48.64 -49.62 -18.53
C VAL A 694 48.93 -49.51 -20.02
N ALA A 695 47.92 -49.14 -20.81
CA ALA A 695 48.02 -48.95 -22.27
C ALA A 695 48.38 -47.51 -22.64
N HIS A 696 47.75 -46.53 -21.99
CA HIS A 696 47.99 -45.11 -22.24
C HIS A 696 48.27 -44.36 -20.93
N PHE A 697 49.32 -43.54 -20.97
CA PHE A 697 49.78 -42.71 -19.87
C PHE A 697 50.19 -41.35 -20.43
N PHE A 698 49.48 -40.30 -20.03
CA PHE A 698 49.81 -38.93 -20.41
C PHE A 698 49.42 -37.95 -19.31
N VAL A 699 50.10 -36.81 -19.32
CA VAL A 699 49.83 -35.67 -18.43
C VAL A 699 49.05 -34.65 -19.24
N CYS A 700 47.93 -34.20 -18.70
CA CYS A 700 47.11 -33.17 -19.32
C CYS A 700 46.55 -32.24 -18.24
N SER A 701 46.13 -31.04 -18.64
CA SER A 701 45.34 -30.17 -17.77
C SER A 701 43.94 -30.75 -17.61
N THR A 702 43.24 -30.43 -16.52
CA THR A 702 41.81 -30.75 -16.34
C THR A 702 40.89 -30.13 -17.42
N HIS A 703 41.40 -29.21 -18.24
CA HIS A 703 40.69 -28.57 -19.35
C HIS A 703 41.10 -29.06 -20.73
N ASP A 704 42.13 -29.91 -20.83
CA ASP A 704 42.56 -30.55 -22.09
C ASP A 704 41.86 -31.91 -22.24
#